data_AF-A0A103Z2U4-F1
#
_entry.id   AF-A0A103Z2U4-F1
#
_cell.length_a   1.000
_cell.length_b   1.000
_cell.length_c   1.000
_cell.angle_alpha   90.00
_cell.angle_beta   90.00
_cell.angle_gamma   90.00
#
_symmetry.space_group_name_H-M   'P 1'
#
loop_
_entity.id
_entity.type
_entity.pdbx_description
1 polymer ?
#
loop_
_entity_poly.entity_id
_entity_poly.type
_entity_poly.pdbx_seq_one_letter_code
_entity_poly.pdbx_strand_id
1 'polypeptide(L)'
;MITAEVQVHGYRKGHQLLASSIVLSKEDQAVVDRLSDVAGPLRPREQFSPYLSAYPLPSGTYYVVAKTWQDLSVPRAGCVRTKSVLIDAQVWSIRPPLIPILRLLGSTELPNETDAVRVELEEQLEMRLPPALNFSASELLEALFLEDVKPVVVFDAPDPELITLRLLSALWPDMRRRFALSTFALSPRKIKGRDFDLVFAPANAKAKFSDWPGRRVDGRSRQTDRHRWTGTIVHRVFEEPSPRLLSDREINLMGDRDTDSAASLRIALLWDELLDKLDRTPTAALGLLDIANSGLVSNTTAVRTLEPRLAEATRRAADGLPLGDAWDFVGAISRKMQGHKMPSGRMAVEQLAAHLAERAPEGAISLLRQPDPDGAIDNLIHSIAVGLGNGSAPRVEQVLITAPTDIVARLVSQGGTLTSRVAWDDRLIGRMGIVLADVDRELADRAGMALLPLLVEDRHLPAALPIFDRLDSEGIVAELSWLRDANGFQSEQLSTALIDRARKIGALSAVRDALISSGTSAQRDTLLERAVAPISSDVRWLLDETRLPETTANTLLVGVLRRADDEEFASLLSDPAIGEQVVEYLRDDAVDVLVRATLLDGLPINTYVRVIQSAILKVDDTQRFEIAHRALGRCLRNPFDGDEAAVLSTLLGILGARLDGTWAARVGLERDRDAAVASRNLIAFEIAPSAARTSIVGAVDKIAHVLQDRQAPDLTEAAYDACARLMFDAEKTSRNALVNAAGWLIQSLLHARRQPVSMLIAALFPVVYQELAKADDVPDFLKFVPFFDWDRCKTARRELVNAFMSSSWKAGDLALIACRSRDIAKILKRVAASYGGEEYLTRIESDLDRLNEDDRRQVKRTINEIRSDRSYKFDW
;
A
#
# COMPACT_ATOMS: atom_id res chain seq x y z
N MET A 1 19.59 -74.52 -17.45
CA MET A 1 19.82 -75.76 -16.67
C MET A 1 20.13 -75.36 -15.25
N ILE A 2 19.54 -76.03 -14.27
CA ILE A 2 19.71 -75.76 -12.84
C ILE A 2 20.39 -76.98 -12.21
N THR A 3 21.57 -76.80 -11.62
CA THR A 3 22.27 -77.88 -10.93
C THR A 3 21.59 -78.21 -9.60
N ALA A 4 21.33 -79.49 -9.36
CA ALA A 4 20.82 -80.01 -8.10
C ALA A 4 21.72 -81.12 -7.56
N GLU A 5 21.91 -81.12 -6.24
CA GLU A 5 22.68 -82.14 -5.51
C GLU A 5 21.72 -83.12 -4.83
N VAL A 6 22.12 -84.38 -4.67
CA VAL A 6 21.26 -85.42 -4.09
C VAL A 6 21.94 -86.07 -2.88
N GLN A 7 21.15 -86.23 -1.81
CA GLN A 7 21.49 -87.02 -0.64
C GLN A 7 20.48 -88.16 -0.45
N VAL A 8 20.99 -89.33 -0.08
CA VAL A 8 20.17 -90.49 0.25
C VAL A 8 20.44 -90.91 1.69
N HIS A 9 19.37 -90.97 2.48
CA HIS A 9 19.39 -91.36 3.89
C HIS A 9 18.60 -92.64 4.10
N GLY A 10 18.99 -93.40 5.11
CA GLY A 10 18.30 -94.61 5.53
C GLY A 10 18.97 -95.30 6.69
N TYR A 11 18.64 -96.58 6.90
CA TYR A 11 19.06 -97.32 8.08
C TYR A 11 20.17 -98.33 7.75
N ARG A 12 21.33 -98.21 8.42
CA ARG A 12 22.42 -99.21 8.39
C ARG A 12 22.93 -99.57 9.78
N LYS A 13 23.32 -98.58 10.59
CA LYS A 13 23.70 -98.71 12.02
C LYS A 13 22.92 -97.71 12.88
N GLY A 14 21.64 -97.55 12.56
CA GLY A 14 20.85 -96.36 12.88
C GLY A 14 20.52 -95.59 11.60
N HIS A 15 19.67 -94.58 11.73
CA HIS A 15 19.41 -93.63 10.65
C HIS A 15 20.68 -92.80 10.41
N GLN A 16 21.15 -92.77 9.16
CA GLN A 16 22.35 -92.04 8.77
C GLN A 16 22.32 -91.69 7.27
N LEU A 17 23.19 -90.77 6.85
CA LEU A 17 23.51 -90.52 5.45
C LEU A 17 24.14 -91.78 4.83
N LEU A 18 23.60 -92.24 3.71
CA LEU A 18 24.09 -93.43 2.98
C LEU A 18 25.02 -93.03 1.83
N ALA A 19 24.62 -92.03 1.06
CA ALA A 19 25.43 -91.47 -0.02
C ALA A 19 25.05 -90.00 -0.28
N SER A 20 26.00 -89.21 -0.81
CA SER A 20 25.79 -87.82 -1.18
C SER A 20 26.64 -87.42 -2.38
N SER A 21 26.09 -86.56 -3.24
CA SER A 21 26.84 -85.87 -4.29
C SER A 21 27.56 -84.60 -3.81
N ILE A 22 27.34 -84.16 -2.57
CA ILE A 22 27.89 -82.90 -2.01
C ILE A 22 28.32 -83.05 -0.54
N VAL A 23 29.33 -82.28 -0.13
CA VAL A 23 29.70 -82.14 1.29
C VAL A 23 29.09 -80.84 1.84
N LEU A 24 28.15 -80.97 2.78
CA LEU A 24 27.52 -79.83 3.44
C LEU A 24 28.30 -79.36 4.68
N SER A 25 27.99 -78.15 5.15
CA SER A 25 28.45 -77.69 6.45
C SER A 25 27.92 -78.59 7.57
N LYS A 26 28.61 -78.65 8.72
CA LYS A 26 28.18 -79.47 9.87
C LYS A 26 26.77 -79.11 10.33
N GLU A 27 26.42 -77.83 10.31
CA GLU A 27 25.12 -77.33 10.76
C GLU A 27 24.00 -77.73 9.79
N ASP A 28 24.24 -77.60 8.48
CA ASP A 28 23.29 -77.99 7.44
C ASP A 28 23.07 -79.51 7.42
N GLN A 29 24.16 -80.28 7.46
CA GLN A 29 24.09 -81.74 7.45
C GLN A 29 23.30 -82.27 8.66
N ALA A 30 23.52 -81.71 9.85
CA ALA A 30 22.76 -82.08 11.05
C ALA A 30 21.25 -81.84 10.90
N VAL A 31 20.84 -80.80 10.16
CA VAL A 31 19.42 -80.56 9.86
C VAL A 31 18.88 -81.60 8.88
N VAL A 32 19.60 -81.89 7.79
CA VAL A 32 19.17 -82.90 6.81
C VAL A 32 19.10 -84.29 7.44
N ASP A 33 20.10 -84.69 8.22
CA ASP A 33 20.14 -86.00 8.90
C ASP A 33 18.93 -86.18 9.81
N ARG A 34 18.57 -85.14 10.58
CA ARG A 34 17.39 -85.19 11.46
C ARG A 34 16.06 -85.16 10.70
N LEU A 35 15.95 -84.34 9.66
CA LEU A 35 14.69 -84.15 8.92
C LEU A 35 14.42 -85.20 7.85
N SER A 36 15.42 -86.01 7.51
CA SER A 36 15.30 -87.16 6.63
C SER A 36 14.89 -88.44 7.34
N ASP A 37 14.75 -88.43 8.67
CA ASP A 37 14.10 -89.50 9.43
C ASP A 37 12.57 -89.34 9.43
N VAL A 38 11.86 -90.35 9.93
CA VAL A 38 10.41 -90.37 10.01
C VAL A 38 9.85 -89.15 10.77
N ALA A 39 8.82 -88.52 10.21
CA ALA A 39 8.21 -87.29 10.73
C ALA A 39 7.31 -87.54 11.96
N GLY A 40 7.90 -88.03 13.05
CA GLY A 40 7.23 -88.32 14.32
C GLY A 40 7.15 -89.82 14.63
N PRO A 41 6.77 -90.18 15.87
CA PRO A 41 6.78 -91.57 16.31
C PRO A 41 5.69 -92.39 15.63
N LEU A 42 6.09 -93.42 14.89
CA LEU A 42 5.19 -94.35 14.20
C LEU A 42 4.87 -95.56 15.08
N ARG A 43 3.59 -95.95 15.19
CA ARG A 43 3.21 -97.16 15.94
C ARG A 43 3.62 -98.42 15.17
N PRO A 44 3.83 -99.56 15.85
CA PRO A 44 4.06 -100.83 15.17
C PRO A 44 2.94 -101.13 14.15
N ARG A 45 3.31 -101.49 12.92
CA ARG A 45 2.41 -101.78 11.78
C ARG A 45 1.61 -100.59 11.23
N GLU A 46 1.80 -99.38 11.74
CA GLU A 46 1.23 -98.18 11.13
C GLU A 46 1.96 -97.88 9.81
N GLN A 47 1.21 -97.61 8.75
CA GLN A 47 1.73 -97.30 7.44
C GLN A 47 1.39 -95.87 7.06
N PHE A 48 2.29 -95.22 6.30
CA PHE A 48 2.04 -93.90 5.75
C PHE A 48 2.40 -93.88 4.26
N SER A 49 1.66 -93.07 3.49
CA SER A 49 2.01 -92.81 2.10
C SER A 49 3.28 -91.97 2.02
N PRO A 50 4.18 -92.21 1.05
CA PRO A 50 5.38 -91.40 0.88
C PRO A 50 5.06 -89.91 0.90
N TYR A 51 5.88 -89.12 1.58
CA TYR A 51 5.60 -87.70 1.82
C TYR A 51 6.77 -86.82 1.45
N LEU A 52 6.46 -85.57 1.12
CA LEU A 52 7.39 -84.52 0.80
C LEU A 52 7.70 -83.68 2.05
N SER A 53 8.95 -83.28 2.18
CA SER A 53 9.41 -82.23 3.08
C SER A 53 10.14 -81.18 2.25
N ALA A 54 9.84 -79.91 2.45
CA ALA A 54 10.52 -78.82 1.78
C ALA A 54 10.97 -77.80 2.82
N TYR A 55 12.25 -77.46 2.87
CA TYR A 55 12.78 -76.58 3.91
C TYR A 55 14.12 -75.93 3.55
N PRO A 56 14.40 -74.71 4.06
CA PRO A 56 15.71 -74.09 3.94
C PRO A 56 16.72 -74.72 4.89
N LEU A 57 17.98 -74.73 4.47
CA LEU A 57 19.09 -75.06 5.36
C LEU A 57 19.56 -73.86 6.19
N PRO A 58 20.06 -74.10 7.42
CA PRO A 58 20.69 -73.13 8.31
C PRO A 58 21.58 -72.07 7.68
N SER A 59 22.44 -72.46 6.74
CA SER A 59 23.37 -71.57 6.05
C SER A 59 22.70 -70.58 5.11
N GLY A 60 21.47 -70.86 4.69
CA GLY A 60 20.75 -70.12 3.64
C GLY A 60 21.29 -70.37 2.23
N THR A 61 22.27 -71.28 2.06
CA THR A 61 22.87 -71.62 0.77
C THR A 61 22.00 -72.56 -0.04
N TYR A 62 21.43 -73.57 0.60
CA TYR A 62 20.61 -74.58 -0.07
C TYR A 62 19.19 -74.63 0.47
N TYR A 63 18.25 -74.92 -0.42
CA TYR A 63 16.90 -75.32 -0.11
C TYR A 63 16.71 -76.80 -0.45
N VAL A 64 16.08 -77.54 0.44
CA VAL A 64 15.90 -78.99 0.31
C VAL A 64 14.46 -79.30 -0.04
N VAL A 65 14.25 -80.13 -1.06
CA VAL A 65 12.99 -80.84 -1.29
C VAL A 65 13.29 -82.33 -1.20
N ALA A 66 12.71 -82.99 -0.22
CA ALA A 66 12.95 -84.39 0.06
C ALA A 66 11.66 -85.19 -0.02
N LYS A 67 11.75 -86.44 -0.51
CA LYS A 67 10.67 -87.42 -0.40
C LYS A 67 11.12 -88.56 0.50
N THR A 68 10.25 -88.95 1.42
CA THR A 68 10.48 -90.01 2.40
C THR A 68 9.53 -91.16 2.15
N TRP A 69 10.07 -92.37 2.01
CA TRP A 69 9.33 -93.61 1.85
C TRP A 69 9.51 -94.48 3.09
N GLN A 70 8.46 -95.17 3.49
CA GLN A 70 8.57 -96.20 4.52
C GLN A 70 9.33 -97.40 3.96
N ASP A 71 10.39 -97.83 4.65
CA ASP A 71 11.19 -99.00 4.27
C ASP A 71 10.61 -100.26 4.91
N LEU A 72 9.71 -100.92 4.18
CA LEU A 72 9.05 -102.15 4.63
C LEU A 72 9.94 -103.40 4.48
N SER A 73 11.13 -103.27 3.90
CA SER A 73 12.09 -104.39 3.78
C SER A 73 12.74 -104.73 5.11
N VAL A 74 12.69 -103.82 6.09
CA VAL A 74 13.25 -103.98 7.43
C VAL A 74 12.13 -104.20 8.46
N PRO A 75 12.21 -105.20 9.36
CA PRO A 75 11.13 -105.53 10.31
C PRO A 75 10.93 -104.51 11.44
N ARG A 76 11.72 -103.43 11.49
CA ARG A 76 11.65 -102.38 12.52
C ARG A 76 10.70 -101.27 12.09
N ALA A 77 9.70 -100.98 12.93
CA ALA A 77 8.80 -99.86 12.72
C ALA A 77 9.55 -98.52 12.71
N GLY A 78 9.18 -97.62 11.80
CA GLY A 78 9.79 -96.29 11.64
C GLY A 78 11.03 -96.25 10.75
N CYS A 79 11.48 -97.37 10.17
CA CYS A 79 12.54 -97.34 9.18
C CYS A 79 12.06 -96.67 7.89
N VAL A 80 12.87 -95.75 7.36
CA VAL A 80 12.56 -94.98 6.17
C VAL A 80 13.76 -94.89 5.23
N ARG A 81 13.47 -94.62 3.97
CA ARG A 81 14.44 -94.19 2.96
C ARG A 81 14.05 -92.79 2.51
N THR A 82 15.01 -91.89 2.46
CA THR A 82 14.75 -90.49 2.07
C THR A 82 15.71 -90.06 0.99
N LYS A 83 15.17 -89.48 -0.07
CA LYS A 83 15.92 -88.84 -1.14
C LYS A 83 15.73 -87.33 -0.99
N SER A 84 16.80 -86.62 -0.72
CA SER A 84 16.83 -85.16 -0.54
C SER A 84 17.49 -84.53 -1.76
N VAL A 85 16.76 -83.63 -2.44
CA VAL A 85 17.28 -82.83 -3.54
C VAL A 85 17.60 -81.44 -3.01
N LEU A 86 18.86 -81.03 -3.13
CA LEU A 86 19.38 -79.76 -2.65
C LEU A 86 19.62 -78.82 -3.83
N ILE A 87 19.06 -77.63 -3.74
CA ILE A 87 19.11 -76.60 -4.79
C ILE A 87 19.62 -75.32 -4.17
N ASP A 88 20.41 -74.56 -4.93
CA ASP A 88 20.80 -73.21 -4.52
C ASP A 88 19.56 -72.39 -4.13
N ALA A 89 19.59 -71.80 -2.93
CA ALA A 89 18.44 -71.14 -2.36
C ALA A 89 18.02 -69.88 -3.13
N GLN A 90 18.95 -69.21 -3.82
CA GLN A 90 18.63 -68.08 -4.71
C GLN A 90 17.90 -68.56 -5.95
N VAL A 91 18.41 -69.63 -6.59
CA VAL A 91 17.74 -70.23 -7.74
C VAL A 91 16.34 -70.73 -7.38
N TRP A 92 16.18 -71.41 -6.23
CA TRP A 92 14.89 -71.83 -5.71
C TRP A 92 13.92 -70.67 -5.49
N SER A 93 14.40 -69.55 -4.95
CA SER A 93 13.57 -68.38 -4.68
C SER A 93 12.98 -67.78 -5.96
N ILE A 94 13.77 -67.63 -7.03
CA ILE A 94 13.35 -66.92 -8.24
C ILE A 94 12.65 -67.87 -9.23
N ARG A 95 13.23 -69.05 -9.49
CA ARG A 95 12.79 -70.00 -10.53
C ARG A 95 12.79 -71.44 -9.99
N PRO A 96 11.84 -71.83 -9.12
CA PRO A 96 11.84 -73.14 -8.49
C PRO A 96 11.52 -74.25 -9.52
N PRO A 97 12.41 -75.23 -9.76
CA PRO A 97 12.16 -76.30 -10.71
C PRO A 97 11.30 -77.42 -10.09
N LEU A 98 10.09 -77.07 -9.60
CA LEU A 98 9.23 -78.00 -8.84
C LEU A 98 8.92 -79.29 -9.61
N ILE A 99 8.47 -79.20 -10.86
CA ILE A 99 8.10 -80.40 -11.64
C ILE A 99 9.34 -81.28 -11.92
N PRO A 100 10.48 -80.75 -12.40
CA PRO A 100 11.71 -81.54 -12.52
C PRO A 100 12.12 -82.24 -11.22
N ILE A 101 12.06 -81.55 -10.08
CA ILE A 101 12.37 -82.15 -8.75
C ILE A 101 11.42 -83.29 -8.43
N LEU A 102 10.11 -83.08 -8.63
CA LEU A 102 9.12 -84.11 -8.34
C LEU A 102 9.28 -85.34 -9.24
N ARG A 103 9.66 -85.16 -10.51
CA ARG A 103 9.99 -86.30 -11.39
C ARG A 103 11.19 -87.07 -10.82
N LEU A 104 12.23 -86.36 -10.37
CA LEU A 104 13.41 -86.97 -9.74
C LEU A 104 13.10 -87.71 -8.43
N LEU A 105 12.09 -87.22 -7.70
CA LEU A 105 11.56 -87.82 -6.48
C LEU A 105 10.43 -88.83 -6.76
N GLY A 106 10.01 -89.03 -8.01
CA GLY A 106 8.81 -89.78 -8.39
C GLY A 106 9.03 -91.29 -8.58
N SER A 107 10.12 -91.86 -8.07
CA SER A 107 10.44 -93.28 -8.26
C SER A 107 9.50 -94.20 -7.48
N THR A 108 9.15 -95.34 -8.09
CA THR A 108 8.42 -96.43 -7.43
C THR A 108 9.34 -97.33 -6.60
N GLU A 109 10.65 -97.25 -6.80
CA GLU A 109 11.66 -98.00 -6.04
C GLU A 109 12.23 -97.16 -4.89
N LEU A 110 12.67 -97.84 -3.82
CA LEU A 110 13.33 -97.16 -2.70
C LEU A 110 14.69 -96.60 -3.14
N PRO A 111 15.04 -95.35 -2.78
CA PRO A 111 16.30 -94.75 -3.18
C PRO A 111 17.50 -95.48 -2.55
N ASN A 112 18.55 -95.66 -3.34
CA ASN A 112 19.77 -96.35 -2.96
C ASN A 112 21.02 -95.46 -3.15
N GLU A 113 22.21 -95.97 -2.85
CA GLU A 113 23.44 -95.17 -2.87
C GLU A 113 23.81 -94.63 -4.26
N THR A 114 23.37 -95.29 -5.34
CA THR A 114 23.62 -94.86 -6.72
C THR A 114 22.76 -93.66 -7.16
N ASP A 115 21.68 -93.36 -6.42
CA ASP A 115 20.83 -92.19 -6.67
C ASP A 115 21.49 -90.88 -6.23
N ALA A 116 22.54 -90.92 -5.39
CA ALA A 116 23.20 -89.75 -4.82
C ALA A 116 24.19 -89.11 -5.81
N VAL A 117 23.67 -88.65 -6.94
CA VAL A 117 24.43 -88.01 -8.02
C VAL A 117 24.02 -86.56 -8.20
N ARG A 118 24.95 -85.75 -8.73
CA ARG A 118 24.64 -84.41 -9.21
C ARG A 118 23.78 -84.52 -10.47
N VAL A 119 22.67 -83.77 -10.51
CA VAL A 119 21.71 -83.79 -11.62
C VAL A 119 21.54 -82.38 -12.18
N GLU A 120 21.50 -82.27 -13.50
CA GLU A 120 21.12 -81.03 -14.19
C GLU A 120 19.62 -81.05 -14.47
N LEU A 121 18.89 -80.11 -13.87
CA LEU A 121 17.45 -79.95 -14.03
C LEU A 121 17.13 -79.00 -15.18
N GLU A 122 16.10 -79.35 -15.95
CA GLU A 122 15.55 -78.47 -16.98
C GLU A 122 14.93 -77.22 -16.33
N GLU A 123 15.15 -76.07 -16.96
CA GLU A 123 14.52 -74.83 -16.54
C GLU A 123 13.05 -74.83 -16.99
N GLN A 124 12.15 -74.47 -16.08
CA GLN A 124 10.72 -74.44 -16.35
C GLN A 124 10.24 -72.99 -16.48
N LEU A 125 9.69 -72.64 -17.66
CA LEU A 125 9.23 -71.27 -17.98
C LEU A 125 7.81 -70.99 -17.48
N GLU A 126 6.90 -71.96 -17.54
CA GLU A 126 5.52 -71.85 -17.02
C GLU A 126 5.09 -73.12 -16.29
N MET A 127 4.36 -72.96 -15.18
CA MET A 127 3.85 -74.07 -14.39
C MET A 127 2.33 -74.05 -14.35
N ARG A 128 1.72 -75.03 -15.02
CA ARG A 128 0.28 -75.27 -14.95
C ARG A 128 -0.01 -76.44 -14.03
N LEU A 129 -0.85 -76.24 -13.03
CA LEU A 129 -1.23 -77.25 -12.04
C LEU A 129 -2.75 -77.51 -12.07
N PRO A 130 -3.20 -78.76 -11.85
CA PRO A 130 -4.61 -79.06 -11.72
C PRO A 130 -5.21 -78.40 -10.46
N PRO A 131 -6.50 -78.01 -10.46
CA PRO A 131 -7.13 -77.33 -9.33
C PRO A 131 -7.36 -78.28 -8.14
N ALA A 132 -7.29 -77.75 -6.92
CA ALA A 132 -7.50 -78.49 -5.68
C ALA A 132 -8.95 -78.35 -5.15
N LEU A 133 -9.94 -78.72 -5.97
CA LEU A 133 -11.37 -78.43 -5.74
C LEU A 133 -11.98 -79.04 -4.46
N ASN A 134 -11.38 -80.11 -3.93
CA ASN A 134 -11.89 -80.84 -2.76
C ASN A 134 -11.28 -80.34 -1.43
N PHE A 135 -10.39 -79.35 -1.47
CA PHE A 135 -9.70 -78.84 -0.29
C PHE A 135 -10.38 -77.57 0.23
N SER A 136 -10.65 -77.50 1.54
CA SER A 136 -11.10 -76.25 2.15
C SER A 136 -9.89 -75.35 2.45
N ALA A 137 -9.59 -74.46 1.50
CA ALA A 137 -8.39 -73.63 1.52
C ALA A 137 -8.51 -72.34 2.33
N SER A 138 -9.73 -71.87 2.62
CA SER A 138 -9.99 -70.56 3.22
C SER A 138 -9.21 -70.34 4.52
N GLU A 139 -9.37 -71.23 5.51
CA GLU A 139 -8.74 -71.07 6.82
C GLU A 139 -7.20 -71.18 6.75
N LEU A 140 -6.67 -71.98 5.82
CA LEU A 140 -5.22 -72.07 5.60
C LEU A 140 -4.65 -70.75 5.08
N LEU A 141 -5.25 -70.17 4.03
CA LEU A 141 -4.75 -68.92 3.45
C LEU A 141 -4.98 -67.72 4.38
N GLU A 142 -6.07 -67.71 5.12
CA GLU A 142 -6.30 -66.71 6.17
C GLU A 142 -5.19 -66.77 7.22
N ALA A 143 -4.89 -67.95 7.77
CA ALA A 143 -3.85 -68.11 8.78
C ALA A 143 -2.43 -67.80 8.28
N LEU A 144 -2.15 -68.05 6.99
CA LEU A 144 -0.83 -67.82 6.41
C LEU A 144 -0.62 -66.37 5.94
N PHE A 145 -1.66 -65.67 5.48
CA PHE A 145 -1.49 -64.39 4.78
C PHE A 145 -2.42 -63.25 5.25
N LEU A 146 -3.62 -63.55 5.77
CA LEU A 146 -4.58 -62.50 6.14
C LEU A 146 -4.63 -62.22 7.65
N GLU A 147 -4.23 -63.18 8.48
CA GLU A 147 -4.14 -63.08 9.95
C GLU A 147 -2.67 -62.89 10.40
N ASP A 148 -2.44 -62.89 11.72
CA ASP A 148 -1.09 -62.98 12.29
C ASP A 148 -0.47 -64.33 11.97
N VAL A 149 0.68 -64.30 11.28
CA VAL A 149 1.36 -65.48 10.76
C VAL A 149 1.73 -66.41 11.91
N LYS A 150 1.12 -67.60 11.93
CA LYS A 150 1.42 -68.69 12.85
C LYS A 150 1.69 -69.96 12.04
N PRO A 151 2.57 -70.84 12.54
CA PRO A 151 2.70 -72.21 12.03
C PRO A 151 1.32 -72.88 11.90
N VAL A 152 1.06 -73.58 10.79
CA VAL A 152 -0.24 -74.20 10.52
C VAL A 152 -0.12 -75.73 10.45
N VAL A 153 -1.03 -76.44 11.12
CA VAL A 153 -1.28 -77.87 10.87
C VAL A 153 -2.62 -78.05 10.17
N VAL A 154 -2.62 -78.77 9.06
CA VAL A 154 -3.84 -79.12 8.32
C VAL A 154 -4.12 -80.61 8.52
N PHE A 155 -5.27 -80.93 9.12
CA PHE A 155 -5.69 -82.30 9.36
C PHE A 155 -6.51 -82.87 8.19
N ASP A 156 -6.23 -84.11 7.80
CA ASP A 156 -6.99 -84.89 6.81
C ASP A 156 -7.19 -84.22 5.43
N ALA A 157 -6.22 -83.42 4.99
CA ALA A 157 -6.26 -82.82 3.66
C ALA A 157 -6.34 -83.90 2.56
N PRO A 158 -7.15 -83.71 1.49
CA PRO A 158 -7.40 -84.73 0.48
C PRO A 158 -6.18 -85.04 -0.40
N ASP A 159 -5.39 -84.02 -0.77
CA ASP A 159 -4.16 -84.17 -1.54
C ASP A 159 -3.07 -83.20 -1.04
N PRO A 160 -2.37 -83.55 0.06
CA PRO A 160 -1.33 -82.72 0.65
C PRO A 160 -0.18 -82.35 -0.30
N GLU A 161 0.16 -83.23 -1.25
CA GLU A 161 1.22 -82.97 -2.23
C GLU A 161 0.78 -81.92 -3.23
N LEU A 162 -0.40 -82.04 -3.86
CA LEU A 162 -0.91 -81.02 -4.79
C LEU A 162 -1.08 -79.66 -4.13
N ILE A 163 -1.66 -79.62 -2.92
CA ILE A 163 -1.84 -78.38 -2.15
C ILE A 163 -0.49 -77.69 -1.91
N THR A 164 0.52 -78.48 -1.54
CA THR A 164 1.89 -78.02 -1.32
C THR A 164 2.50 -77.42 -2.59
N LEU A 165 2.35 -78.09 -3.73
CA LEU A 165 2.88 -77.59 -5.00
C LEU A 165 2.24 -76.26 -5.37
N ARG A 166 0.91 -76.17 -5.28
CA ARG A 166 0.18 -74.94 -5.60
C ARG A 166 0.59 -73.79 -4.69
N LEU A 167 0.79 -74.05 -3.41
CA LEU A 167 1.27 -73.05 -2.46
C LEU A 167 2.71 -72.60 -2.79
N LEU A 168 3.65 -73.53 -2.96
CA LEU A 168 5.05 -73.20 -3.26
C LEU A 168 5.21 -72.43 -4.59
N SER A 169 4.38 -72.75 -5.59
CA SER A 169 4.30 -72.00 -6.84
C SER A 169 3.82 -70.57 -6.62
N ALA A 170 2.80 -70.38 -5.77
CA ALA A 170 2.18 -69.09 -5.54
C ALA A 170 2.98 -68.12 -4.63
N LEU A 171 3.87 -68.66 -3.78
CA LEU A 171 4.70 -67.86 -2.87
C LEU A 171 5.68 -66.94 -3.62
N TRP A 172 5.90 -65.74 -3.08
CA TRP A 172 6.97 -64.83 -3.53
C TRP A 172 8.37 -65.36 -3.22
N PRO A 173 9.42 -64.90 -3.91
CA PRO A 173 10.77 -65.42 -3.78
C PRO A 173 11.30 -65.57 -2.34
N ASP A 174 11.25 -64.55 -1.49
CA ASP A 174 11.84 -64.66 -0.15
C ASP A 174 10.95 -65.43 0.82
N MET A 175 9.63 -65.40 0.64
CA MET A 175 8.76 -66.29 1.39
C MET A 175 9.02 -67.74 1.00
N ARG A 176 9.07 -68.05 -0.30
CA ARG A 176 9.37 -69.38 -0.85
C ARG A 176 10.73 -69.90 -0.39
N ARG A 177 11.74 -69.02 -0.30
CA ARG A 177 13.08 -69.36 0.19
C ARG A 177 13.10 -69.76 1.66
N ARG A 178 12.21 -69.20 2.49
CA ARG A 178 12.18 -69.41 3.95
C ARG A 178 11.09 -70.38 4.42
N PHE A 179 10.19 -70.76 3.52
CA PHE A 179 9.04 -71.60 3.83
C PHE A 179 9.49 -73.02 4.17
N ALA A 180 9.02 -73.56 5.29
CA ALA A 180 9.29 -74.92 5.71
C ALA A 180 7.97 -75.69 5.80
N LEU A 181 7.85 -76.81 5.09
CA LEU A 181 6.65 -77.62 5.08
C LEU A 181 6.89 -79.14 5.07
N SER A 182 5.86 -79.89 5.44
CA SER A 182 5.82 -81.36 5.36
C SER A 182 4.41 -81.83 4.97
N THR A 183 4.29 -82.64 3.91
CA THR A 183 2.99 -83.20 3.46
C THR A 183 2.48 -84.35 4.33
N PHE A 184 3.26 -84.73 5.34
CA PHE A 184 2.88 -85.64 6.41
C PHE A 184 3.74 -85.36 7.66
N ALA A 185 3.12 -85.39 8.84
CA ALA A 185 3.78 -85.37 10.14
C ALA A 185 2.83 -85.91 11.23
N LEU A 186 3.38 -86.68 12.18
CA LEU A 186 2.66 -87.18 13.36
C LEU A 186 2.87 -86.30 14.61
N SER A 187 3.78 -85.33 14.53
CA SER A 187 4.08 -84.36 15.59
C SER A 187 4.65 -83.06 14.99
N PRO A 188 4.63 -81.92 15.72
CA PRO A 188 5.26 -80.68 15.26
C PRO A 188 6.71 -80.88 14.81
N ARG A 189 7.09 -80.25 13.68
CA ARG A 189 8.45 -80.30 13.12
C ARG A 189 9.14 -78.95 13.29
N LYS A 190 10.45 -78.96 13.55
CA LYS A 190 11.24 -77.74 13.83
C LYS A 190 12.57 -77.70 13.08
N ILE A 191 13.00 -76.51 12.67
CA ILE A 191 14.37 -76.18 12.21
C ILE A 191 14.92 -75.10 13.13
N LYS A 192 16.08 -75.33 13.77
CA LYS A 192 16.67 -74.38 14.74
C LYS A 192 15.69 -73.84 15.81
N GLY A 193 14.76 -74.68 16.27
CA GLY A 193 13.74 -74.28 17.26
C GLY A 193 12.49 -73.58 16.70
N ARG A 194 12.53 -73.10 15.44
CA ARG A 194 11.37 -72.57 14.71
C ARG A 194 10.52 -73.73 14.18
N ASP A 195 9.20 -73.66 14.40
CA ASP A 195 8.23 -74.61 13.82
C ASP A 195 8.16 -74.46 12.30
N PHE A 196 7.85 -75.56 11.62
CA PHE A 196 7.53 -75.53 10.19
C PHE A 196 6.31 -74.63 9.96
N ASP A 197 6.31 -73.87 8.86
CA ASP A 197 5.22 -72.97 8.52
C ASP A 197 3.93 -73.74 8.21
N LEU A 198 4.05 -74.92 7.60
CA LEU A 198 2.92 -75.78 7.25
C LEU A 198 3.23 -77.27 7.41
N VAL A 199 2.42 -77.98 8.19
CA VAL A 199 2.46 -79.45 8.24
C VAL A 199 1.09 -80.04 7.97
N PHE A 200 1.05 -81.14 7.22
CA PHE A 200 -0.16 -81.93 7.03
C PHE A 200 -0.10 -83.14 7.95
N ALA A 201 -1.21 -83.46 8.61
CA ALA A 201 -1.27 -84.55 9.59
C ALA A 201 -2.57 -85.33 9.46
N PRO A 202 -2.59 -86.65 9.72
CA PRO A 202 -3.82 -87.39 9.88
C PRO A 202 -4.57 -86.99 11.16
N ALA A 203 -5.90 -87.09 11.20
CA ALA A 203 -6.68 -86.69 12.39
C ALA A 203 -6.32 -87.47 13.67
N ASN A 204 -5.81 -88.70 13.55
CA ASN A 204 -5.34 -89.48 14.70
C ASN A 204 -4.09 -88.87 15.37
N ALA A 205 -3.38 -87.94 14.72
CA ALA A 205 -2.25 -87.20 15.28
C ALA A 205 -2.67 -85.94 16.06
N LYS A 206 -3.96 -85.54 16.05
CA LYS A 206 -4.46 -84.30 16.70
C LYS A 206 -3.97 -84.12 18.14
N ALA A 207 -3.94 -85.20 18.92
CA ALA A 207 -3.48 -85.18 20.32
C ALA A 207 -2.02 -84.71 20.50
N LYS A 208 -1.16 -84.91 19.48
CA LYS A 208 0.25 -84.46 19.49
C LYS A 208 0.40 -82.97 19.20
N PHE A 209 -0.66 -82.31 18.75
CA PHE A 209 -0.72 -80.87 18.47
C PHE A 209 -1.62 -80.11 19.47
N SER A 210 -2.07 -80.75 20.55
CA SER A 210 -2.99 -80.13 21.52
C SER A 210 -2.38 -78.91 22.22
N ASP A 211 -1.13 -79.03 22.69
CA ASP A 211 -0.39 -77.97 23.40
C ASP A 211 0.52 -77.16 22.47
N TRP A 212 0.36 -77.32 21.15
CA TRP A 212 1.16 -76.61 20.15
C TRP A 212 0.56 -75.23 19.85
N PRO A 213 1.36 -74.15 19.87
CA PRO A 213 0.85 -72.77 19.78
C PRO A 213 0.35 -72.35 18.38
N GLY A 214 0.46 -73.21 17.37
CA GLY A 214 0.09 -72.90 15.99
C GLY A 214 -1.40 -73.08 15.66
N ARG A 215 -1.77 -72.70 14.43
CA ARG A 215 -3.14 -72.80 13.90
C ARG A 215 -3.46 -74.24 13.51
N ARG A 216 -4.63 -74.73 13.92
CA ARG A 216 -5.14 -76.06 13.57
C ARG A 216 -6.29 -75.90 12.59
N VAL A 217 -6.16 -76.48 11.40
CA VAL A 217 -7.11 -76.36 10.29
C VAL A 217 -7.62 -77.75 9.92
N ASP A 218 -8.91 -77.86 9.60
CA ASP A 218 -9.49 -79.09 9.05
C ASP A 218 -9.53 -78.99 7.52
N GLY A 219 -8.85 -79.90 6.82
CA GLY A 219 -8.69 -79.82 5.37
C GLY A 219 -9.96 -80.13 4.56
N ARG A 220 -11.03 -80.62 5.20
CA ARG A 220 -12.29 -81.02 4.54
C ARG A 220 -13.50 -80.21 4.99
N SER A 221 -13.42 -79.57 6.15
CA SER A 221 -14.53 -78.79 6.71
C SER A 221 -14.65 -77.43 6.02
N ARG A 222 -15.78 -77.21 5.33
CA ARG A 222 -16.09 -75.90 4.74
C ARG A 222 -16.55 -74.95 5.85
N GLN A 223 -15.77 -73.90 6.09
CA GLN A 223 -16.14 -72.79 6.96
C GLN A 223 -16.55 -71.56 6.13
N THR A 224 -17.30 -70.67 6.75
CA THR A 224 -17.53 -69.33 6.20
C THR A 224 -16.23 -68.54 6.22
N ASP A 225 -15.95 -67.87 5.10
CA ASP A 225 -14.80 -66.98 4.96
C ASP A 225 -14.87 -65.88 6.04
N ARG A 226 -13.76 -65.65 6.74
CA ARG A 226 -13.65 -64.64 7.79
C ARG A 226 -13.12 -63.31 7.25
N HIS A 227 -12.46 -63.34 6.10
CA HIS A 227 -11.94 -62.16 5.43
C HIS A 227 -12.58 -61.95 4.06
N ARG A 228 -12.86 -60.68 3.71
CA ARG A 228 -13.48 -60.30 2.43
C ARG A 228 -12.65 -60.64 1.17
N TRP A 229 -11.35 -60.92 1.34
CA TRP A 229 -10.44 -61.25 0.24
C TRP A 229 -10.17 -62.75 0.11
N THR A 230 -10.69 -63.58 1.03
CA THR A 230 -10.41 -65.02 1.09
C THR A 230 -10.79 -65.72 -0.21
N GLY A 231 -11.99 -65.48 -0.75
CA GLY A 231 -12.42 -66.06 -2.02
C GLY A 231 -11.48 -65.72 -3.19
N THR A 232 -11.00 -64.47 -3.28
CA THR A 232 -10.07 -64.04 -4.33
C THR A 232 -8.75 -64.80 -4.27
N ILE A 233 -8.16 -64.93 -3.09
CA ILE A 233 -6.87 -65.64 -2.94
C ILE A 233 -7.01 -67.15 -3.07
N VAL A 234 -8.13 -67.74 -2.62
CA VAL A 234 -8.43 -69.16 -2.82
C VAL A 234 -8.54 -69.46 -4.31
N HIS A 235 -9.25 -68.63 -5.07
CA HIS A 235 -9.36 -68.77 -6.52
C HIS A 235 -7.98 -68.71 -7.19
N ARG A 236 -7.18 -67.68 -6.90
CA ARG A 236 -5.85 -67.49 -7.51
C ARG A 236 -4.85 -68.60 -7.16
N VAL A 237 -4.86 -69.12 -5.93
CA VAL A 237 -3.88 -70.15 -5.49
C VAL A 237 -4.35 -71.56 -5.81
N PHE A 238 -5.61 -71.90 -5.58
CA PHE A 238 -6.10 -73.29 -5.61
C PHE A 238 -6.96 -73.67 -6.82
N GLU A 239 -7.45 -72.69 -7.59
CA GLU A 239 -8.34 -72.94 -8.73
C GLU A 239 -7.71 -72.55 -10.09
N GLU A 240 -7.03 -71.41 -10.19
CA GLU A 240 -6.42 -70.93 -11.45
C GLU A 240 -5.34 -71.90 -11.97
N PRO A 241 -5.16 -72.09 -13.29
CA PRO A 241 -4.11 -72.99 -13.81
C PRO A 241 -2.69 -72.60 -13.38
N SER A 242 -2.42 -71.31 -13.15
CA SER A 242 -1.14 -70.78 -12.69
C SER A 242 -1.30 -70.18 -11.28
N PRO A 243 -0.91 -70.91 -10.21
CA PRO A 243 -1.08 -70.43 -8.84
C PRO A 243 -0.27 -69.18 -8.54
N ARG A 244 -0.90 -68.17 -7.94
CA ARG A 244 -0.25 -66.91 -7.57
C ARG A 244 -0.95 -66.24 -6.40
N LEU A 245 -0.19 -65.50 -5.59
CA LEU A 245 -0.75 -64.62 -4.55
C LEU A 245 -1.04 -63.22 -5.12
N LEU A 246 -0.08 -62.65 -5.87
CA LEU A 246 -0.21 -61.39 -6.60
C LEU A 246 -0.25 -61.63 -8.11
N SER A 247 -1.01 -60.80 -8.81
CA SER A 247 -0.95 -60.61 -10.25
C SER A 247 0.27 -59.79 -10.66
N ASP A 248 0.64 -59.85 -11.94
CA ASP A 248 1.77 -59.07 -12.48
C ASP A 248 1.58 -57.57 -12.29
N ARG A 249 0.33 -57.08 -12.30
CA ARG A 249 0.01 -55.68 -12.04
C ARG A 249 0.31 -55.29 -10.59
N GLU A 250 -0.10 -56.12 -9.64
CA GLU A 250 0.15 -55.90 -8.21
C GLU A 250 1.65 -56.02 -7.90
N ILE A 251 2.38 -56.94 -8.55
CA ILE A 251 3.85 -57.03 -8.44
C ILE A 251 4.51 -55.73 -8.93
N ASN A 252 4.10 -55.22 -10.10
CA ASN A 252 4.61 -53.96 -10.63
C ASN A 252 4.24 -52.74 -9.76
N LEU A 253 3.10 -52.78 -9.07
CA LEU A 253 2.70 -51.76 -8.09
C LEU A 253 3.62 -51.76 -6.87
N MET A 254 4.03 -52.94 -6.39
CA MET A 254 4.95 -53.05 -5.26
C MET A 254 6.40 -52.66 -5.62
N GLY A 255 6.83 -52.92 -6.86
CA GLY A 255 8.19 -52.61 -7.35
C GLY A 255 9.28 -53.48 -6.69
N ASP A 256 10.51 -52.97 -6.59
CA ASP A 256 11.67 -53.67 -5.99
C ASP A 256 11.66 -53.67 -4.44
N ARG A 257 10.56 -53.25 -3.82
CA ARG A 257 10.42 -53.31 -2.35
C ARG A 257 10.18 -54.75 -1.92
N ASP A 258 10.38 -55.05 -0.63
CA ASP A 258 10.05 -56.36 -0.03
C ASP A 258 8.58 -56.74 -0.33
N THR A 259 8.36 -57.36 -1.50
CA THR A 259 7.10 -57.98 -1.92
C THR A 259 6.75 -59.17 -1.03
N ASP A 260 7.65 -59.51 -0.11
CA ASP A 260 7.74 -60.78 0.58
C ASP A 260 7.16 -60.77 1.99
N SER A 261 6.06 -60.03 2.16
CA SER A 261 5.30 -60.02 3.41
C SER A 261 3.80 -60.19 3.17
N ALA A 262 3.14 -60.83 4.12
CA ALA A 262 1.69 -60.91 4.19
C ALA A 262 1.01 -59.51 4.18
N ALA A 263 1.71 -58.47 4.68
CA ALA A 263 1.22 -57.09 4.62
C ALA A 263 1.20 -56.55 3.19
N SER A 264 2.22 -56.87 2.37
CA SER A 264 2.31 -56.49 0.95
C SER A 264 1.11 -56.99 0.15
N LEU A 265 0.67 -58.23 0.41
CA LEU A 265 -0.56 -58.78 -0.17
C LEU A 265 -1.80 -57.98 0.21
N ARG A 266 -1.97 -57.67 1.49
CA ARG A 266 -3.14 -56.92 1.98
C ARG A 266 -3.20 -55.52 1.40
N ILE A 267 -2.05 -54.87 1.21
CA ILE A 267 -1.95 -53.54 0.59
C ILE A 267 -2.33 -53.60 -0.88
N ALA A 268 -1.84 -54.60 -1.63
CA ALA A 268 -2.19 -54.79 -3.03
C ALA A 268 -3.70 -55.09 -3.22
N LEU A 269 -4.26 -55.97 -2.39
CA LEU A 269 -5.70 -56.28 -2.42
C LEU A 269 -6.56 -55.07 -2.04
N LEU A 270 -6.14 -54.27 -1.05
CA LEU A 270 -6.82 -53.04 -0.67
C LEU A 270 -6.75 -51.99 -1.79
N TRP A 271 -5.62 -51.88 -2.47
CA TRP A 271 -5.45 -50.97 -3.61
C TRP A 271 -6.43 -51.30 -4.73
N ASP A 272 -6.49 -52.56 -5.16
CA ASP A 272 -7.42 -52.98 -6.22
C ASP A 272 -8.89 -52.80 -5.79
N GLU A 273 -9.24 -53.14 -4.54
CA GLU A 273 -10.59 -52.91 -4.02
C GLU A 273 -10.99 -51.43 -4.04
N LEU A 274 -10.10 -50.53 -3.60
CA LEU A 274 -10.36 -49.09 -3.61
C LEU A 274 -10.44 -48.55 -5.04
N LEU A 275 -9.61 -49.08 -5.95
CA LEU A 275 -9.62 -48.69 -7.36
C LEU A 275 -10.95 -49.07 -8.04
N ASP A 276 -11.49 -50.25 -7.75
CA ASP A 276 -12.78 -50.71 -8.27
C ASP A 276 -13.96 -49.90 -7.72
N LYS A 277 -13.85 -49.40 -6.48
CA LYS A 277 -14.88 -48.56 -5.84
C LYS A 277 -14.84 -47.10 -6.29
N LEU A 278 -13.73 -46.66 -6.88
CA LEU A 278 -13.49 -45.27 -7.23
C LEU A 278 -14.57 -44.68 -8.16
N ASP A 279 -15.18 -45.53 -8.99
CA ASP A 279 -16.27 -45.13 -9.88
C ASP A 279 -17.60 -44.87 -9.19
N ARG A 280 -17.79 -45.35 -7.96
CA ARG A 280 -19.02 -45.19 -7.17
C ARG A 280 -18.83 -44.31 -5.94
N THR A 281 -17.60 -44.23 -5.44
CA THR A 281 -17.27 -43.57 -4.17
C THR A 281 -16.02 -42.71 -4.37
N PRO A 282 -16.17 -41.42 -4.71
CA PRO A 282 -15.04 -40.52 -4.97
C PRO A 282 -14.03 -40.45 -3.82
N THR A 283 -14.48 -40.58 -2.57
CA THR A 283 -13.62 -40.57 -1.37
C THR A 283 -12.63 -41.74 -1.31
N ALA A 284 -12.85 -42.82 -2.09
CA ALA A 284 -11.86 -43.89 -2.23
C ALA A 284 -10.52 -43.39 -2.79
N ALA A 285 -10.52 -42.27 -3.54
CA ALA A 285 -9.31 -41.61 -4.02
C ALA A 285 -8.37 -41.22 -2.88
N LEU A 286 -8.92 -40.80 -1.73
CA LEU A 286 -8.13 -40.40 -0.56
C LEU A 286 -7.36 -41.60 0.01
N GLY A 287 -8.01 -42.76 0.10
CA GLY A 287 -7.38 -44.00 0.56
C GLY A 287 -6.31 -44.52 -0.41
N LEU A 288 -6.53 -44.37 -1.72
CA LEU A 288 -5.52 -44.71 -2.74
C LEU A 288 -4.29 -43.79 -2.63
N LEU A 289 -4.50 -42.49 -2.42
CA LEU A 289 -3.40 -41.55 -2.19
C LEU A 289 -2.68 -41.84 -0.86
N ASP A 290 -3.38 -42.25 0.19
CA ASP A 290 -2.73 -42.65 1.45
C ASP A 290 -1.80 -43.85 1.25
N ILE A 291 -2.25 -44.85 0.48
CA ILE A 291 -1.39 -45.98 0.12
C ILE A 291 -0.20 -45.50 -0.72
N ALA A 292 -0.40 -44.63 -1.71
CA ALA A 292 0.69 -44.07 -2.52
C ALA A 292 1.71 -43.27 -1.68
N ASN A 293 1.23 -42.51 -0.69
CA ASN A 293 2.03 -41.66 0.19
C ASN A 293 2.73 -42.44 1.31
N SER A 294 2.22 -43.62 1.67
CA SER A 294 2.76 -44.44 2.76
C SER A 294 4.19 -44.96 2.53
N GLY A 295 4.69 -44.90 1.29
CA GLY A 295 5.96 -45.53 0.95
C GLY A 295 5.90 -47.06 0.94
N LEU A 296 4.70 -47.66 0.85
CA LEU A 296 4.52 -49.10 0.75
C LEU A 296 4.39 -49.61 -0.69
N VAL A 297 4.05 -48.74 -1.65
CA VAL A 297 3.96 -49.06 -3.09
C VAL A 297 4.91 -48.20 -3.93
N SER A 298 5.33 -48.69 -5.10
CA SER A 298 6.13 -47.93 -6.07
C SER A 298 5.43 -46.63 -6.43
N ASN A 299 5.97 -45.51 -5.94
CA ASN A 299 5.36 -44.19 -6.09
C ASN A 299 5.13 -43.87 -7.58
N THR A 300 6.14 -44.09 -8.44
CA THR A 300 6.04 -43.83 -9.88
C THR A 300 4.94 -44.64 -10.56
N THR A 301 4.81 -45.93 -10.25
CA THR A 301 3.77 -46.79 -10.83
C THR A 301 2.40 -46.42 -10.29
N ALA A 302 2.28 -46.22 -8.97
CA ALA A 302 1.05 -45.87 -8.29
C ALA A 302 0.45 -44.56 -8.82
N VAL A 303 1.26 -43.49 -8.89
CA VAL A 303 0.84 -42.18 -9.40
C VAL A 303 0.39 -42.26 -10.85
N ARG A 304 1.17 -42.93 -11.72
CA ARG A 304 0.86 -43.07 -13.15
C ARG A 304 -0.47 -43.80 -13.39
N THR A 305 -0.77 -44.82 -12.60
CA THR A 305 -2.02 -45.60 -12.72
C THR A 305 -3.20 -44.87 -12.09
N LEU A 306 -2.97 -44.13 -11.01
CA LEU A 306 -4.02 -43.45 -10.25
C LEU A 306 -4.50 -42.16 -10.91
N GLU A 307 -3.60 -41.35 -11.48
CA GLU A 307 -3.90 -39.97 -11.90
C GLU A 307 -5.16 -39.84 -12.79
N PRO A 308 -5.32 -40.59 -13.90
CA PRO A 308 -6.48 -40.40 -14.78
C PRO A 308 -7.81 -40.75 -14.10
N ARG A 309 -7.80 -41.79 -13.26
CA ARG A 309 -8.97 -42.27 -12.52
C ARG A 309 -9.34 -41.33 -11.38
N LEU A 310 -8.33 -40.78 -10.71
CA LEU A 310 -8.49 -39.79 -9.66
C LEU A 310 -9.12 -38.50 -10.21
N ALA A 311 -8.66 -38.02 -11.37
CA ALA A 311 -9.25 -36.84 -12.02
C ALA A 311 -10.75 -37.05 -12.33
N GLU A 312 -11.12 -38.23 -12.81
CA GLU A 312 -12.52 -38.57 -13.10
C GLU A 312 -13.38 -38.73 -11.83
N ALA A 313 -12.84 -39.32 -10.78
CA ALA A 313 -13.51 -39.39 -9.48
C ALA A 313 -13.74 -37.99 -8.90
N THR A 314 -12.75 -37.11 -9.02
CA THR A 314 -12.82 -35.73 -8.54
C THR A 314 -13.91 -34.94 -9.26
N ARG A 315 -14.00 -35.05 -10.59
CA ARG A 315 -15.08 -34.40 -11.36
C ARG A 315 -16.48 -34.84 -10.93
N ARG A 316 -16.67 -36.12 -10.59
CA ARG A 316 -17.96 -36.66 -10.13
C ARG A 316 -18.28 -36.33 -8.67
N ALA A 317 -17.30 -35.85 -7.89
CA ALA A 317 -17.50 -35.56 -6.47
C ALA A 317 -18.58 -34.49 -6.23
N ALA A 318 -18.75 -33.53 -7.15
CA ALA A 318 -19.77 -32.50 -7.06
C ALA A 318 -21.20 -33.05 -7.06
N ASP A 319 -21.45 -34.11 -7.86
CA ASP A 319 -22.79 -34.71 -8.00
C ASP A 319 -23.01 -35.88 -7.02
N GLY A 320 -21.93 -36.50 -6.56
CA GLY A 320 -21.97 -37.71 -5.72
C GLY A 320 -21.86 -37.48 -4.21
N LEU A 321 -21.44 -36.30 -3.76
CA LEU A 321 -21.25 -35.98 -2.34
C LEU A 321 -22.16 -34.83 -1.88
N PRO A 322 -22.61 -34.84 -0.61
CA PRO A 322 -23.16 -33.63 0.03
C PRO A 322 -22.16 -32.47 -0.03
N LEU A 323 -22.66 -31.23 -0.13
CA LEU A 323 -21.81 -30.04 -0.34
C LEU A 323 -20.73 -29.83 0.72
N GLY A 324 -21.01 -30.17 1.99
CA GLY A 324 -20.02 -30.10 3.08
C GLY A 324 -18.90 -31.12 2.88
N ASP A 325 -19.27 -32.39 2.68
CA ASP A 325 -18.33 -33.49 2.43
C ASP A 325 -17.50 -33.28 1.16
N ALA A 326 -18.07 -32.60 0.15
CA ALA A 326 -17.36 -32.25 -1.08
C ALA A 326 -16.22 -31.24 -0.82
N TRP A 327 -16.42 -30.26 0.07
CA TRP A 327 -15.36 -29.32 0.49
C TRP A 327 -14.29 -30.01 1.34
N ASP A 328 -14.68 -30.89 2.26
CA ASP A 328 -13.73 -31.70 3.03
C ASP A 328 -12.89 -32.60 2.10
N PHE A 329 -13.52 -33.17 1.08
CA PHE A 329 -12.85 -33.94 0.03
C PHE A 329 -11.85 -33.08 -0.75
N VAL A 330 -12.20 -31.87 -1.19
CA VAL A 330 -11.27 -30.93 -1.85
C VAL A 330 -10.06 -30.64 -0.97
N GLY A 331 -10.26 -30.32 0.31
CA GLY A 331 -9.16 -30.04 1.23
C GLY A 331 -8.26 -31.25 1.46
N ALA A 332 -8.84 -32.44 1.60
CA ALA A 332 -8.10 -33.68 1.81
C ALA A 332 -7.32 -34.11 0.56
N ILE A 333 -7.94 -34.04 -0.63
CA ILE A 333 -7.31 -34.48 -1.87
C ILE A 333 -6.18 -33.54 -2.28
N SER A 334 -6.35 -32.21 -2.16
CA SER A 334 -5.28 -31.24 -2.45
C SER A 334 -4.03 -31.50 -1.62
N ARG A 335 -4.21 -31.70 -0.30
CA ARG A 335 -3.10 -31.99 0.62
C ARG A 335 -2.41 -33.32 0.27
N LYS A 336 -3.17 -34.38 0.03
CA LYS A 336 -2.61 -35.71 -0.26
C LYS A 336 -1.94 -35.79 -1.65
N MET A 337 -2.29 -34.91 -2.59
CA MET A 337 -1.68 -34.82 -3.91
C MET A 337 -0.37 -34.03 -3.94
N GLN A 338 -0.05 -33.31 -2.87
CA GLN A 338 1.20 -32.54 -2.82
C GLN A 338 2.43 -33.44 -2.92
N GLY A 339 3.50 -32.89 -3.49
CA GLY A 339 4.71 -33.64 -3.80
C GLY A 339 4.63 -34.51 -5.06
N HIS A 340 3.44 -34.73 -5.63
CA HIS A 340 3.25 -35.55 -6.83
C HIS A 340 2.99 -34.72 -8.09
N LYS A 341 3.51 -35.20 -9.22
CA LYS A 341 3.21 -34.66 -10.55
C LYS A 341 1.91 -35.29 -11.07
N MET A 342 0.78 -34.62 -10.82
CA MET A 342 -0.56 -35.05 -11.24
C MET A 342 -1.34 -33.90 -11.89
N PRO A 343 -0.93 -33.38 -13.06
CA PRO A 343 -1.57 -32.22 -13.71
C PRO A 343 -3.07 -32.41 -13.95
N SER A 344 -3.51 -33.58 -14.40
CA SER A 344 -4.94 -33.84 -14.69
C SER A 344 -5.78 -33.85 -13.42
N GLY A 345 -5.22 -34.40 -12.34
CA GLY A 345 -5.85 -34.41 -11.03
C GLY A 345 -5.96 -32.99 -10.47
N ARG A 346 -4.88 -32.19 -10.52
CA ARG A 346 -4.89 -30.81 -10.00
C ARG A 346 -5.93 -29.95 -10.70
N MET A 347 -5.98 -30.01 -12.03
CA MET A 347 -7.00 -29.33 -12.82
C MET A 347 -8.42 -29.76 -12.42
N ALA A 348 -8.65 -31.05 -12.16
CA ALA A 348 -9.95 -31.53 -11.72
C ALA A 348 -10.34 -31.00 -10.32
N VAL A 349 -9.37 -30.89 -9.40
CA VAL A 349 -9.59 -30.33 -8.05
C VAL A 349 -9.87 -28.83 -8.13
N GLU A 350 -9.12 -28.09 -8.96
CA GLU A 350 -9.35 -26.66 -9.23
C GLU A 350 -10.74 -26.42 -9.81
N GLN A 351 -11.17 -27.22 -10.80
CA GLN A 351 -12.52 -27.15 -11.38
C GLN A 351 -13.61 -27.45 -10.35
N LEU A 352 -13.39 -28.47 -9.50
CA LEU A 352 -14.32 -28.80 -8.41
C LEU A 352 -14.42 -27.67 -7.39
N ALA A 353 -13.30 -27.08 -6.98
CA ALA A 353 -13.26 -25.96 -6.04
C ALA A 353 -14.01 -24.74 -6.60
N ALA A 354 -13.81 -24.42 -7.88
CA ALA A 354 -14.57 -23.35 -8.56
C ALA A 354 -16.08 -23.63 -8.58
N HIS A 355 -16.47 -24.85 -8.97
CA HIS A 355 -17.89 -25.25 -9.02
C HIS A 355 -18.56 -25.19 -7.63
N LEU A 356 -17.87 -25.66 -6.59
CA LEU A 356 -18.38 -25.60 -5.22
C LEU A 356 -18.45 -24.17 -4.69
N ALA A 357 -17.47 -23.32 -4.99
CA ALA A 357 -17.48 -21.91 -4.60
C ALA A 357 -18.65 -21.14 -5.22
N GLU A 358 -19.04 -21.47 -6.45
CA GLU A 358 -20.22 -20.89 -7.11
C GLU A 358 -21.54 -21.24 -6.41
N ARG A 359 -21.69 -22.48 -5.92
CA ARG A 359 -22.96 -23.02 -5.39
C ARG A 359 -23.07 -23.00 -3.87
N ALA A 360 -21.94 -23.09 -3.16
CA ALA A 360 -21.82 -23.22 -1.70
C ALA A 360 -20.62 -22.41 -1.18
N PRO A 361 -20.68 -21.07 -1.28
CA PRO A 361 -19.56 -20.18 -0.98
C PRO A 361 -19.09 -20.23 0.48
N GLU A 362 -19.97 -20.64 1.42
CA GLU A 362 -19.66 -20.72 2.85
C GLU A 362 -18.51 -21.71 3.13
N GLY A 363 -18.49 -22.84 2.39
CA GLY A 363 -17.45 -23.86 2.53
C GLY A 363 -16.08 -23.41 2.02
N ALA A 364 -16.05 -22.50 1.04
CA ALA A 364 -14.79 -21.93 0.53
C ALA A 364 -14.03 -21.15 1.62
N ILE A 365 -14.74 -20.32 2.38
CA ILE A 365 -14.14 -19.56 3.49
C ILE A 365 -13.74 -20.51 4.62
N SER A 366 -14.56 -21.51 4.94
CA SER A 366 -14.22 -22.53 5.95
C SER A 366 -12.91 -23.25 5.60
N LEU A 367 -12.74 -23.63 4.32
CA LEU A 367 -11.52 -24.28 3.83
C LEU A 367 -10.30 -23.36 3.93
N LEU A 368 -10.42 -22.09 3.50
CA LEU A 368 -9.33 -21.11 3.52
C LEU A 368 -8.91 -20.69 4.94
N ARG A 369 -9.73 -20.93 5.96
CA ARG A 369 -9.39 -20.72 7.38
C ARG A 369 -8.55 -21.85 7.97
N GLN A 370 -8.48 -23.01 7.32
CA GLN A 370 -7.70 -24.13 7.82
C GLN A 370 -6.20 -23.83 7.68
N PRO A 371 -5.35 -24.30 8.61
CA PRO A 371 -3.91 -24.17 8.49
C PRO A 371 -3.42 -24.93 7.25
N ASP A 372 -2.56 -24.28 6.47
CA ASP A 372 -2.01 -24.82 5.22
C ASP A 372 -0.48 -24.64 5.15
N PRO A 373 0.28 -25.36 6.00
CA PRO A 373 1.74 -25.15 6.12
C PRO A 373 2.49 -25.42 4.81
N ASP A 374 1.94 -26.28 3.95
CA ASP A 374 2.57 -26.70 2.70
C ASP A 374 1.97 -26.00 1.46
N GLY A 375 1.01 -25.09 1.63
CA GLY A 375 0.40 -24.30 0.53
C GLY A 375 -0.51 -25.10 -0.42
N ALA A 376 -1.12 -26.20 0.02
CA ALA A 376 -1.98 -27.05 -0.79
C ALA A 376 -3.31 -26.37 -1.16
N ILE A 377 -3.89 -25.70 -0.19
CA ILE A 377 -5.15 -24.97 -0.28
C ILE A 377 -4.92 -23.61 -0.93
N ASP A 378 -3.77 -23.00 -0.67
CA ASP A 378 -3.36 -21.73 -1.27
C ASP A 378 -3.34 -21.74 -2.80
N ASN A 379 -2.98 -22.89 -3.40
CA ASN A 379 -3.04 -23.06 -4.85
C ASN A 379 -4.48 -23.02 -5.42
N LEU A 380 -5.51 -23.18 -4.58
CA LEU A 380 -6.91 -23.15 -5.00
C LEU A 380 -7.55 -21.76 -4.93
N ILE A 381 -6.88 -20.76 -4.35
CA ILE A 381 -7.46 -19.41 -4.14
C ILE A 381 -7.98 -18.83 -5.46
N HIS A 382 -7.22 -18.97 -6.55
CA HIS A 382 -7.63 -18.48 -7.86
C HIS A 382 -8.95 -19.11 -8.32
N SER A 383 -9.04 -20.44 -8.31
CA SER A 383 -10.25 -21.18 -8.72
C SER A 383 -11.44 -20.87 -7.81
N ILE A 384 -11.22 -20.74 -6.50
CA ILE A 384 -12.23 -20.32 -5.54
C ILE A 384 -12.73 -18.91 -5.87
N ALA A 385 -11.82 -17.97 -6.14
CA ALA A 385 -12.17 -16.61 -6.49
C ALA A 385 -13.02 -16.56 -7.77
N VAL A 386 -12.66 -17.33 -8.80
CA VAL A 386 -13.44 -17.47 -10.04
C VAL A 386 -14.86 -18.00 -9.73
N GLY A 387 -14.98 -19.05 -8.92
CA GLY A 387 -16.27 -19.61 -8.54
C GLY A 387 -17.15 -18.64 -7.75
N LEU A 388 -16.59 -17.95 -6.76
CA LEU A 388 -17.28 -16.91 -6.00
C LEU A 388 -17.74 -15.75 -6.90
N GLY A 389 -16.94 -15.38 -7.91
CA GLY A 389 -17.29 -14.35 -8.89
C GLY A 389 -18.50 -14.73 -9.74
N ASN A 390 -18.70 -16.02 -10.04
CA ASN A 390 -19.83 -16.53 -10.82
C ASN A 390 -21.06 -16.88 -9.96
N GLY A 391 -20.90 -17.02 -8.64
CA GLY A 391 -21.96 -17.44 -7.72
C GLY A 391 -23.12 -16.45 -7.58
N SER A 392 -24.17 -16.85 -6.84
CA SER A 392 -25.33 -16.00 -6.54
C SER A 392 -24.95 -14.83 -5.62
N ALA A 393 -25.24 -13.61 -6.05
CA ALA A 393 -24.78 -12.38 -5.40
C ALA A 393 -25.13 -12.29 -3.90
N PRO A 394 -26.39 -12.52 -3.45
CA PRO A 394 -26.73 -12.37 -2.03
C PRO A 394 -25.98 -13.32 -1.09
N ARG A 395 -25.66 -14.55 -1.55
CA ARG A 395 -24.90 -15.51 -0.74
C ARG A 395 -23.42 -15.18 -0.70
N VAL A 396 -22.85 -14.83 -1.86
CA VAL A 396 -21.44 -14.46 -1.97
C VAL A 396 -21.15 -13.18 -1.17
N GLU A 397 -21.99 -12.15 -1.29
CA GLU A 397 -21.89 -10.91 -0.52
C GLU A 397 -21.91 -11.18 0.98
N GLN A 398 -22.88 -11.96 1.47
CA GLN A 398 -22.99 -12.27 2.91
C GLN A 398 -21.75 -13.01 3.44
N VAL A 399 -21.22 -13.94 2.65
CA VAL A 399 -19.99 -14.70 2.99
C VAL A 399 -18.78 -13.77 3.01
N LEU A 400 -18.62 -12.94 1.97
CA LEU A 400 -17.53 -11.97 1.86
C LEU A 400 -17.66 -10.79 2.82
N ILE A 401 -18.82 -10.57 3.47
CA ILE A 401 -19.01 -9.58 4.55
C ILE A 401 -18.63 -10.13 5.92
N THR A 402 -18.62 -11.45 6.09
CA THR A 402 -18.34 -12.09 7.39
C THR A 402 -16.99 -12.81 7.44
N ALA A 403 -16.36 -13.04 6.28
CA ALA A 403 -15.05 -13.69 6.17
C ALA A 403 -13.90 -12.87 6.83
N PRO A 404 -12.83 -13.51 7.32
CA PRO A 404 -11.61 -12.83 7.78
C PRO A 404 -10.99 -11.88 6.73
N THR A 405 -10.36 -10.79 7.18
CA THR A 405 -9.81 -9.72 6.32
C THR A 405 -8.70 -10.24 5.40
N ASP A 406 -7.80 -11.06 5.91
CA ASP A 406 -6.72 -11.71 5.16
C ASP A 406 -7.25 -12.59 4.01
N ILE A 407 -8.30 -13.38 4.26
CA ILE A 407 -8.90 -14.25 3.25
C ILE A 407 -9.55 -13.43 2.14
N VAL A 408 -10.30 -12.38 2.49
CA VAL A 408 -10.92 -11.49 1.50
C VAL A 408 -9.86 -10.81 0.64
N ALA A 409 -8.79 -10.30 1.25
CA ALA A 409 -7.70 -9.68 0.50
C ALA A 409 -7.01 -10.67 -0.46
N ARG A 410 -6.77 -11.92 -0.03
CA ARG A 410 -6.19 -12.97 -0.89
C ARG A 410 -7.08 -13.32 -2.08
N LEU A 411 -8.40 -13.38 -1.87
CA LEU A 411 -9.37 -13.63 -2.94
C LEU A 411 -9.44 -12.46 -3.93
N VAL A 412 -9.52 -11.22 -3.45
CA VAL A 412 -9.55 -10.01 -4.29
C VAL A 412 -8.24 -9.80 -5.05
N SER A 413 -7.09 -10.18 -4.45
CA SER A 413 -5.79 -10.10 -5.13
C SER A 413 -5.67 -10.97 -6.40
N GLN A 414 -6.61 -11.92 -6.61
CA GLN A 414 -6.67 -12.71 -7.84
C GLN A 414 -7.26 -11.95 -9.03
N GLY A 415 -7.88 -10.79 -8.80
CA GLY A 415 -8.54 -10.00 -9.85
C GLY A 415 -9.83 -10.65 -10.37
N GLY A 416 -10.16 -10.40 -11.63
CA GLY A 416 -11.26 -11.04 -12.34
C GLY A 416 -12.66 -10.69 -11.82
N THR A 417 -13.62 -11.59 -12.06
CA THR A 417 -15.07 -11.37 -11.84
C THR A 417 -15.42 -11.10 -10.37
N LEU A 418 -14.73 -11.75 -9.43
CA LEU A 418 -14.94 -11.51 -7.99
C LEU A 418 -14.58 -10.08 -7.61
N THR A 419 -13.44 -9.58 -8.10
CA THR A 419 -12.95 -8.25 -7.79
C THR A 419 -13.86 -7.17 -8.38
N SER A 420 -14.36 -7.38 -9.60
CA SER A 420 -15.39 -6.53 -10.20
C SER A 420 -16.68 -6.53 -9.38
N ARG A 421 -17.14 -7.69 -8.90
CA ARG A 421 -18.31 -7.78 -8.02
C ARG A 421 -18.11 -7.02 -6.71
N VAL A 422 -16.94 -7.14 -6.09
CA VAL A 422 -16.59 -6.41 -4.86
C VAL A 422 -16.60 -4.90 -5.10
N ALA A 423 -16.12 -4.42 -6.26
CA ALA A 423 -16.19 -3.01 -6.63
C ALA A 423 -17.63 -2.51 -6.84
N TRP A 424 -18.52 -3.35 -7.38
CA TRP A 424 -19.90 -2.93 -7.69
C TRP A 424 -20.84 -2.90 -6.49
N ASP A 425 -20.61 -3.69 -5.44
CA ASP A 425 -21.48 -3.71 -4.26
C ASP A 425 -21.02 -2.74 -3.17
N ASP A 426 -21.92 -1.86 -2.73
CA ASP A 426 -21.60 -0.78 -1.78
C ASP A 426 -21.15 -1.29 -0.40
N ARG A 427 -21.65 -2.45 0.04
CA ARG A 427 -21.24 -3.03 1.34
C ARG A 427 -19.88 -3.67 1.24
N LEU A 428 -19.61 -4.39 0.15
CA LEU A 428 -18.33 -5.03 -0.11
C LEU A 428 -17.23 -3.99 -0.32
N ILE A 429 -17.47 -2.94 -1.10
CA ILE A 429 -16.46 -1.89 -1.31
C ILE A 429 -16.17 -1.12 -0.02
N GLY A 430 -17.21 -0.82 0.78
CA GLY A 430 -17.04 -0.25 2.11
C GLY A 430 -16.21 -1.15 3.03
N ARG A 431 -16.45 -2.46 2.97
CA ARG A 431 -15.66 -3.46 3.71
C ARG A 431 -14.20 -3.51 3.24
N MET A 432 -13.94 -3.36 1.94
CA MET A 432 -12.57 -3.38 1.42
C MET A 432 -11.70 -2.26 1.98
N GLY A 433 -12.27 -1.11 2.34
CA GLY A 433 -11.54 -0.08 3.07
C GLY A 433 -10.95 -0.57 4.40
N ILE A 434 -11.72 -1.37 5.14
CA ILE A 434 -11.26 -1.98 6.40
C ILE A 434 -10.22 -3.06 6.11
N VAL A 435 -10.50 -3.94 5.14
CA VAL A 435 -9.61 -5.04 4.77
C VAL A 435 -8.22 -4.54 4.37
N LEU A 436 -8.14 -3.54 3.49
CA LEU A 436 -6.86 -3.01 3.00
C LEU A 436 -6.04 -2.28 4.08
N ALA A 437 -6.70 -1.79 5.13
CA ALA A 437 -6.06 -1.15 6.27
C ALA A 437 -5.57 -2.14 7.34
N ASP A 438 -6.21 -3.30 7.47
CA ASP A 438 -5.98 -4.28 8.56
C ASP A 438 -4.94 -5.36 8.19
N VAL A 439 -4.85 -5.75 6.92
CA VAL A 439 -3.95 -6.83 6.47
C VAL A 439 -2.50 -6.38 6.28
N ASP A 440 -1.59 -7.35 6.11
CA ASP A 440 -0.18 -7.07 5.84
C ASP A 440 0.02 -6.25 4.56
N ARG A 441 1.12 -5.50 4.51
CA ARG A 441 1.39 -4.54 3.44
C ARG A 441 1.43 -5.19 2.06
N GLU A 442 2.12 -6.32 1.92
CA GLU A 442 2.30 -6.98 0.62
C GLU A 442 0.96 -7.50 0.08
N LEU A 443 0.12 -8.06 0.94
CA LEU A 443 -1.20 -8.53 0.56
C LEU A 443 -2.15 -7.39 0.23
N ALA A 444 -2.16 -6.32 1.03
CA ALA A 444 -2.96 -5.13 0.76
C ALA A 444 -2.54 -4.46 -0.56
N ASP A 445 -1.24 -4.41 -0.88
CA ASP A 445 -0.76 -3.83 -2.14
C ASP A 445 -1.21 -4.68 -3.35
N ARG A 446 -1.13 -6.01 -3.27
CA ARG A 446 -1.65 -6.90 -4.33
C ARG A 446 -3.17 -6.79 -4.52
N ALA A 447 -3.93 -6.79 -3.43
CA ALA A 447 -5.38 -6.62 -3.48
C ALA A 447 -5.78 -5.23 -3.99
N GLY A 448 -5.07 -4.20 -3.54
CA GLY A 448 -5.25 -2.82 -3.98
C GLY A 448 -5.00 -2.67 -5.48
N MET A 449 -3.91 -3.22 -6.01
CA MET A 449 -3.60 -3.18 -7.45
C MET A 449 -4.65 -3.89 -8.31
N ALA A 450 -5.23 -4.99 -7.82
CA ALA A 450 -6.31 -5.69 -8.52
C ALA A 450 -7.62 -4.87 -8.54
N LEU A 451 -7.86 -4.09 -7.49
CA LEU A 451 -9.09 -3.32 -7.30
C LEU A 451 -9.02 -1.93 -7.94
N LEU A 452 -7.85 -1.29 -7.94
CA LEU A 452 -7.61 0.09 -8.36
C LEU A 452 -8.21 0.45 -9.73
N PRO A 453 -8.07 -0.37 -10.80
CA PRO A 453 -8.66 -0.06 -12.11
C PRO A 453 -10.19 0.04 -12.11
N LEU A 454 -10.86 -0.47 -11.08
CA LEU A 454 -12.32 -0.47 -10.95
C LEU A 454 -12.82 0.72 -10.10
N LEU A 455 -11.93 1.45 -9.45
CA LEU A 455 -12.29 2.51 -8.49
C LEU A 455 -12.57 3.84 -9.18
N VAL A 456 -13.65 3.91 -9.94
CA VAL A 456 -13.97 5.04 -10.83
C VAL A 456 -15.19 5.87 -10.41
N GLU A 457 -15.73 5.67 -9.20
CA GLU A 457 -16.90 6.38 -8.68
C GLU A 457 -16.67 6.79 -7.23
N ASP A 458 -17.21 7.93 -6.78
CA ASP A 458 -16.99 8.43 -5.42
C ASP A 458 -17.45 7.47 -4.31
N ARG A 459 -18.42 6.58 -4.58
CA ARG A 459 -18.81 5.50 -3.65
C ARG A 459 -17.68 4.52 -3.34
N HIS A 460 -16.65 4.46 -4.17
CA HIS A 460 -15.46 3.63 -3.97
C HIS A 460 -14.42 4.26 -3.04
N LEU A 461 -14.61 5.52 -2.60
CA LEU A 461 -13.68 6.24 -1.74
C LEU A 461 -13.19 5.44 -0.50
N PRO A 462 -14.04 4.69 0.23
CA PRO A 462 -13.58 3.92 1.39
C PRO A 462 -12.47 2.92 1.07
N ALA A 463 -12.51 2.27 -0.08
CA ALA A 463 -11.48 1.32 -0.53
C ALA A 463 -10.30 2.02 -1.21
N ALA A 464 -10.54 3.18 -1.85
CA ALA A 464 -9.51 3.95 -2.53
C ALA A 464 -8.53 4.61 -1.56
N LEU A 465 -8.99 5.14 -0.41
CA LEU A 465 -8.15 5.87 0.54
C LEU A 465 -6.93 5.07 1.03
N PRO A 466 -7.06 3.82 1.53
CA PRO A 466 -5.90 3.01 1.92
C PRO A 466 -4.89 2.76 0.79
N ILE A 467 -5.35 2.75 -0.47
CA ILE A 467 -4.49 2.57 -1.65
C ILE A 467 -3.78 3.90 -1.96
N PHE A 468 -4.54 5.00 -2.03
CA PHE A 468 -4.02 6.34 -2.35
C PHE A 468 -2.98 6.81 -1.34
N ASP A 469 -3.15 6.50 -0.06
CA ASP A 469 -2.16 6.83 0.98
C ASP A 469 -0.79 6.16 0.77
N ARG A 470 -0.70 5.17 -0.12
CA ARG A 470 0.53 4.44 -0.46
C ARG A 470 1.10 4.81 -1.82
N LEU A 471 0.33 5.51 -2.66
CA LEU A 471 0.81 5.94 -3.96
C LEU A 471 1.94 6.98 -3.83
N ASP A 472 2.89 6.86 -4.73
CA ASP A 472 3.95 7.83 -4.98
C ASP A 472 3.53 8.83 -6.08
N SER A 473 4.44 9.70 -6.49
CA SER A 473 4.15 10.72 -7.50
C SER A 473 3.71 10.13 -8.84
N GLU A 474 4.34 9.03 -9.28
CA GLU A 474 3.99 8.39 -10.56
C GLU A 474 2.64 7.68 -10.48
N GLY A 475 2.39 6.96 -9.38
CA GLY A 475 1.12 6.29 -9.13
C GLY A 475 -0.06 7.25 -9.05
N ILE A 476 0.10 8.41 -8.41
CA ILE A 476 -0.97 9.43 -8.35
C ILE A 476 -1.30 9.97 -9.75
N VAL A 477 -0.28 10.26 -10.57
CA VAL A 477 -0.48 10.76 -11.94
C VAL A 477 -1.12 9.70 -12.82
N ALA A 478 -0.70 8.44 -12.70
CA ALA A 478 -1.30 7.32 -13.42
C ALA A 478 -2.77 7.17 -13.07
N GLU A 479 -3.11 7.24 -11.77
CA GLU A 479 -4.49 7.09 -11.31
C GLU A 479 -5.38 8.27 -11.71
N LEU A 480 -4.89 9.51 -11.61
CA LEU A 480 -5.61 10.68 -12.13
C LEU A 480 -5.86 10.57 -13.64
N SER A 481 -4.87 10.08 -14.40
CA SER A 481 -5.02 9.84 -15.83
C SER A 481 -6.05 8.74 -16.11
N TRP A 482 -6.10 7.70 -15.28
CA TRP A 482 -7.12 6.66 -15.36
C TRP A 482 -8.52 7.20 -15.06
N LEU A 483 -8.71 7.99 -14.00
CA LEU A 483 -10.00 8.63 -13.69
C LEU A 483 -10.48 9.54 -14.83
N ARG A 484 -9.58 10.27 -15.48
CA ARG A 484 -9.88 11.02 -16.69
C ARG A 484 -10.46 10.11 -17.77
N ASP A 485 -9.75 9.03 -18.09
CA ASP A 485 -10.10 8.15 -19.20
C ASP A 485 -11.38 7.34 -18.91
N ALA A 486 -11.60 6.98 -17.64
CA ALA A 486 -12.73 6.18 -17.21
C ALA A 486 -14.03 6.98 -17.05
N ASN A 487 -13.97 8.20 -16.50
CA ASN A 487 -15.18 8.98 -16.18
C ASN A 487 -15.08 10.48 -16.48
N GLY A 488 -13.99 10.98 -17.06
CA GLY A 488 -13.83 12.39 -17.36
C GLY A 488 -13.71 13.29 -16.13
N PHE A 489 -13.16 12.78 -15.02
CA PHE A 489 -13.07 13.44 -13.71
C PHE A 489 -14.42 13.71 -13.01
N GLN A 490 -15.44 12.90 -13.28
CA GLN A 490 -16.74 13.03 -12.61
C GLN A 490 -16.71 12.67 -11.12
N SER A 491 -15.72 11.88 -10.69
CA SER A 491 -15.53 11.50 -9.28
C SER A 491 -14.73 12.55 -8.52
N GLU A 492 -15.42 13.54 -7.97
CA GLU A 492 -14.80 14.69 -7.29
C GLU A 492 -14.07 14.27 -6.02
N GLN A 493 -14.65 13.37 -5.21
CA GLN A 493 -14.05 12.95 -3.95
C GLN A 493 -12.78 12.13 -4.16
N LEU A 494 -12.79 11.21 -5.13
CA LEU A 494 -11.58 10.44 -5.49
C LEU A 494 -10.46 11.34 -6.01
N SER A 495 -10.79 12.23 -6.95
CA SER A 495 -9.81 13.16 -7.53
C SER A 495 -9.25 14.10 -6.47
N THR A 496 -10.09 14.57 -5.54
CA THR A 496 -9.66 15.41 -4.41
C THR A 496 -8.72 14.65 -3.48
N ALA A 497 -9.02 13.40 -3.15
CA ALA A 497 -8.17 12.58 -2.29
C ALA A 497 -6.77 12.37 -2.90
N LEU A 498 -6.66 12.20 -4.22
CA LEU A 498 -5.39 12.11 -4.94
C LEU A 498 -4.59 13.42 -4.89
N ILE A 499 -5.25 14.57 -5.06
CA ILE A 499 -4.62 15.89 -4.94
C ILE A 499 -4.14 16.13 -3.50
N ASP A 500 -4.93 15.77 -2.50
CA ASP A 500 -4.56 15.89 -1.08
C ASP A 500 -3.36 15.01 -0.75
N ARG A 501 -3.31 13.80 -1.30
CA ARG A 501 -2.15 12.92 -1.20
C ARG A 501 -0.93 13.55 -1.87
N ALA A 502 -1.06 14.07 -3.09
CA ALA A 502 0.04 14.74 -3.80
C ALA A 502 0.57 15.92 -3.01
N ARG A 503 -0.30 16.70 -2.34
CA ARG A 503 0.09 17.78 -1.44
C ARG A 503 0.95 17.30 -0.27
N LYS A 504 0.55 16.19 0.38
CA LYS A 504 1.30 15.61 1.51
C LYS A 504 2.71 15.15 1.14
N ILE A 505 2.91 14.67 -0.10
CA ILE A 505 4.21 14.15 -0.56
C ILE A 505 5.00 15.12 -1.45
N GLY A 506 4.50 16.34 -1.67
CA GLY A 506 5.16 17.35 -2.51
C GLY A 506 5.08 17.09 -4.03
N ALA A 507 4.11 16.31 -4.51
CA ALA A 507 3.95 15.90 -5.91
C ALA A 507 2.96 16.76 -6.73
N LEU A 508 2.52 17.93 -6.21
CA LEU A 508 1.53 18.76 -6.89
C LEU A 508 1.97 19.26 -8.27
N SER A 509 3.27 19.48 -8.49
CA SER A 509 3.79 19.86 -9.82
C SER A 509 3.45 18.80 -10.88
N ALA A 510 3.71 17.52 -10.58
CA ALA A 510 3.44 16.43 -11.50
C ALA A 510 1.93 16.26 -11.77
N VAL A 511 1.10 16.48 -10.76
CA VAL A 511 -0.36 16.50 -10.90
C VAL A 511 -0.82 17.61 -11.84
N ARG A 512 -0.29 18.84 -11.70
CA ARG A 512 -0.62 19.96 -12.59
C ARG A 512 -0.21 19.67 -14.03
N ASP A 513 0.99 19.13 -14.24
CA ASP A 513 1.46 18.77 -15.58
C ASP A 513 0.56 17.72 -16.24
N ALA A 514 0.11 16.72 -15.48
CA ALA A 514 -0.83 15.70 -15.95
C ALA A 514 -2.20 16.30 -16.31
N LEU A 515 -2.74 17.19 -15.47
CA LEU A 515 -4.00 17.88 -15.72
C LEU A 515 -3.92 18.81 -16.94
N ILE A 516 -2.84 19.57 -17.10
CA ILE A 516 -2.65 20.45 -18.27
C ILE A 516 -2.55 19.65 -19.56
N SER A 517 -1.87 18.50 -19.51
CA SER A 517 -1.72 17.61 -20.67
C SER A 517 -3.04 16.91 -21.04
N SER A 518 -4.10 17.09 -20.25
CA SER A 518 -5.44 16.56 -20.54
C SER A 518 -6.32 17.54 -21.30
N GLY A 519 -7.32 17.01 -22.01
CA GLY A 519 -8.31 17.82 -22.73
C GLY A 519 -9.05 18.80 -21.82
N THR A 520 -9.44 19.95 -22.36
CA THR A 520 -10.14 21.01 -21.61
C THR A 520 -11.51 20.55 -21.14
N SER A 521 -11.77 20.60 -19.83
CA SER A 521 -13.10 20.37 -19.23
C SER A 521 -13.28 21.19 -17.94
N ALA A 522 -14.52 21.47 -17.57
CA ALA A 522 -14.82 22.21 -16.34
C ALA A 522 -14.34 21.48 -15.07
N GLN A 523 -14.42 20.15 -15.07
CA GLN A 523 -13.95 19.31 -13.97
C GLN A 523 -12.43 19.39 -13.83
N ARG A 524 -11.68 19.31 -14.95
CA ARG A 524 -10.22 19.52 -14.95
C ARG A 524 -9.86 20.87 -14.35
N ASP A 525 -10.57 21.93 -14.72
CA ASP A 525 -10.30 23.29 -14.23
C ASP A 525 -10.55 23.40 -12.72
N THR A 526 -11.59 22.73 -12.22
CA THR A 526 -11.86 22.63 -10.77
C THR A 526 -10.74 21.89 -10.03
N LEU A 527 -10.18 20.83 -10.63
CA LEU A 527 -9.04 20.10 -10.06
C LEU A 527 -7.75 20.92 -10.10
N LEU A 528 -7.50 21.67 -11.17
CA LEU A 528 -6.38 22.62 -11.26
C LEU A 528 -6.50 23.69 -10.16
N GLU A 529 -7.69 24.22 -9.91
CA GLU A 529 -7.91 25.19 -8.83
C GLU A 529 -7.52 24.59 -7.47
N ARG A 530 -7.90 23.34 -7.18
CA ARG A 530 -7.51 22.64 -5.94
C ARG A 530 -6.01 22.33 -5.86
N ALA A 531 -5.34 22.15 -6.99
CA ALA A 531 -3.91 21.83 -7.06
C ALA A 531 -2.99 23.07 -6.92
N VAL A 532 -3.54 24.28 -7.00
CA VAL A 532 -2.81 25.55 -6.85
C VAL A 532 -3.15 26.16 -5.49
N ALA A 533 -2.14 26.34 -4.64
CA ALA A 533 -2.26 27.00 -3.35
C ALA A 533 -1.92 28.50 -3.46
N PRO A 534 -2.42 29.35 -2.54
CA PRO A 534 -2.13 30.79 -2.51
C PRO A 534 -0.71 31.10 -1.99
N ILE A 535 0.30 30.47 -2.58
CA ILE A 535 1.72 30.64 -2.24
C ILE A 535 2.52 31.11 -3.45
N SER A 536 3.64 31.81 -3.22
CA SER A 536 4.41 32.45 -4.29
C SER A 536 4.93 31.50 -5.37
N SER A 537 5.28 30.25 -5.03
CA SER A 537 5.73 29.26 -6.02
C SER A 537 4.63 28.86 -7.00
N ASP A 538 3.42 28.68 -6.49
CA ASP A 538 2.27 28.20 -7.24
C ASP A 538 1.68 29.28 -8.13
N VAL A 539 1.59 30.51 -7.61
CA VAL A 539 1.13 31.67 -8.40
C VAL A 539 2.15 32.01 -9.48
N ARG A 540 3.46 31.97 -9.19
CA ARG A 540 4.50 32.17 -10.21
C ARG A 540 4.42 31.12 -11.31
N TRP A 541 4.25 29.85 -10.95
CA TRP A 541 4.02 28.78 -11.92
C TRP A 541 2.80 29.09 -12.82
N LEU A 542 1.69 29.53 -12.23
CA LEU A 542 0.47 29.84 -12.99
C LEU A 542 0.67 31.01 -13.97
N LEU A 543 1.44 32.02 -13.57
CA LEU A 543 1.76 33.19 -14.42
C LEU A 543 2.73 32.85 -15.56
N ASP A 544 3.64 31.90 -15.33
CA ASP A 544 4.62 31.46 -16.32
C ASP A 544 4.07 30.37 -17.28
N GLU A 545 2.90 29.79 -16.99
CA GLU A 545 2.35 28.66 -17.74
C GLU A 545 1.68 29.09 -19.06
N THR A 546 2.25 28.64 -20.17
CA THR A 546 1.82 29.02 -21.53
C THR A 546 0.91 28.00 -22.20
N ARG A 547 0.79 26.78 -21.65
CA ARG A 547 -0.05 25.71 -22.20
C ARG A 547 -1.54 25.89 -21.83
N LEU A 548 -1.85 26.74 -20.85
CA LEU A 548 -3.22 27.05 -20.46
C LEU A 548 -3.79 28.20 -21.31
N PRO A 549 -5.07 28.14 -21.72
CA PRO A 549 -5.73 29.31 -22.29
C PRO A 549 -5.74 30.47 -21.29
N GLU A 550 -5.52 31.68 -21.78
CA GLU A 550 -5.44 32.90 -20.96
C GLU A 550 -6.69 33.09 -20.08
N THR A 551 -7.88 32.79 -20.61
CA THR A 551 -9.15 32.85 -19.88
C THR A 551 -9.20 31.88 -18.68
N THR A 552 -8.67 30.67 -18.84
CA THR A 552 -8.60 29.67 -17.76
C THR A 552 -7.56 30.05 -16.73
N ALA A 553 -6.37 30.50 -17.16
CA ALA A 553 -5.31 30.96 -16.26
C ALA A 553 -5.80 32.14 -15.40
N ASN A 554 -6.50 33.11 -15.99
CA ASN A 554 -7.09 34.24 -15.28
C ASN A 554 -8.14 33.78 -14.26
N THR A 555 -9.03 32.87 -14.65
CA THR A 555 -10.07 32.33 -13.75
C THR A 555 -9.45 31.63 -12.54
N LEU A 556 -8.41 30.81 -12.77
CA LEU A 556 -7.66 30.13 -11.71
C LEU A 556 -6.93 31.12 -10.80
N LEU A 557 -6.29 32.14 -11.37
CA LEU A 557 -5.57 33.17 -10.59
C LEU A 557 -6.53 33.92 -9.66
N VAL A 558 -7.69 34.34 -10.19
CA VAL A 558 -8.73 35.00 -9.39
C VAL A 558 -9.26 34.06 -8.30
N GLY A 559 -9.50 32.78 -8.62
CA GLY A 559 -9.93 31.77 -7.63
C GLY A 559 -8.92 31.58 -6.50
N VAL A 560 -7.63 31.48 -6.82
CA VAL A 560 -6.54 31.38 -5.82
C VAL A 560 -6.49 32.62 -4.94
N LEU A 561 -6.57 33.82 -5.54
CA LEU A 561 -6.55 35.08 -4.81
C LEU A 561 -7.77 35.29 -3.90
N ARG A 562 -8.95 34.76 -4.28
CA ARG A 562 -10.14 34.77 -3.44
C ARG A 562 -10.06 33.80 -2.26
N ARG A 563 -9.37 32.68 -2.42
CA ARG A 563 -9.17 31.67 -1.36
C ARG A 563 -8.05 32.02 -0.38
N ALA A 564 -7.08 32.82 -0.81
CA ALA A 564 -5.98 33.30 0.04
C ALA A 564 -6.52 34.02 1.28
N ASP A 565 -5.98 33.74 2.46
CA ASP A 565 -6.23 34.57 3.64
C ASP A 565 -5.53 35.94 3.51
N ASP A 566 -5.74 36.84 4.47
CA ASP A 566 -5.19 38.20 4.39
C ASP A 566 -3.65 38.24 4.46
N GLU A 567 -3.00 37.29 5.14
CA GLU A 567 -1.54 37.20 5.24
C GLU A 567 -0.95 36.63 3.94
N GLU A 568 -1.49 35.53 3.44
CA GLU A 568 -1.11 34.91 2.16
C GLU A 568 -1.29 35.90 1.01
N PHE A 569 -2.43 36.57 0.95
CA PHE A 569 -2.75 37.54 -0.08
C PHE A 569 -1.79 38.74 -0.05
N ALA A 570 -1.49 39.27 1.15
CA ALA A 570 -0.52 40.35 1.30
C ALA A 570 0.89 39.90 0.91
N SER A 571 1.29 38.67 1.26
CA SER A 571 2.59 38.10 0.90
C SER A 571 2.75 37.97 -0.62
N LEU A 572 1.73 37.47 -1.32
CA LEU A 572 1.74 37.32 -2.78
C LEU A 572 1.93 38.66 -3.51
N LEU A 573 1.19 39.68 -3.10
CA LEU A 573 1.27 41.01 -3.71
C LEU A 573 2.52 41.81 -3.29
N SER A 574 3.18 41.41 -2.20
CA SER A 574 4.44 42.02 -1.76
C SER A 574 5.65 41.52 -2.55
N ASP A 575 5.56 40.35 -3.20
CA ASP A 575 6.58 39.86 -4.12
C ASP A 575 6.59 40.73 -5.39
N PRO A 576 7.71 41.41 -5.73
CA PRO A 576 7.74 42.36 -6.84
C PRO A 576 7.40 41.72 -8.20
N ALA A 577 7.82 40.47 -8.43
CA ALA A 577 7.61 39.79 -9.70
C ALA A 577 6.14 39.37 -9.86
N ILE A 578 5.53 38.88 -8.78
CA ILE A 578 4.14 38.41 -8.78
C ILE A 578 3.18 39.59 -8.72
N GLY A 579 3.40 40.53 -7.80
CA GLY A 579 2.50 41.66 -7.56
C GLY A 579 2.32 42.55 -8.80
N GLU A 580 3.37 42.80 -9.57
CA GLU A 580 3.28 43.60 -10.80
C GLU A 580 2.40 42.90 -11.85
N GLN A 581 2.66 41.62 -12.13
CA GLN A 581 1.91 40.85 -13.10
C GLN A 581 0.45 40.66 -12.66
N VAL A 582 0.21 40.32 -11.40
CA VAL A 582 -1.15 40.14 -10.85
C VAL A 582 -1.97 41.41 -11.00
N VAL A 583 -1.41 42.59 -10.71
CA VAL A 583 -2.12 43.87 -10.85
C VAL A 583 -2.40 44.19 -12.32
N GLU A 584 -1.51 43.82 -13.24
CA GLU A 584 -1.73 43.96 -14.68
C GLU A 584 -2.84 43.04 -15.19
N TYR A 585 -2.86 41.77 -14.76
CA TYR A 585 -3.88 40.78 -15.15
C TYR A 585 -5.26 41.09 -14.58
N LEU A 586 -5.35 41.60 -13.35
CA LEU A 586 -6.63 41.92 -12.69
C LEU A 586 -7.29 43.20 -13.25
N ARG A 587 -6.70 43.86 -14.25
CA ARG A 587 -7.20 45.15 -14.76
C ARG A 587 -8.64 45.08 -15.25
N ASP A 588 -9.16 43.96 -15.76
CA ASP A 588 -10.50 44.00 -16.38
C ASP A 588 -11.59 43.14 -15.70
N ASP A 589 -11.25 42.06 -14.97
CA ASP A 589 -12.22 41.00 -14.64
C ASP A 589 -12.48 40.68 -13.15
N ALA A 590 -11.83 41.35 -12.18
CA ALA A 590 -11.98 41.01 -10.74
C ALA A 590 -11.87 42.22 -9.78
N VAL A 591 -12.85 43.13 -9.87
CA VAL A 591 -12.91 44.36 -9.06
C VAL A 591 -12.95 44.05 -7.55
N ASP A 592 -13.60 42.97 -7.13
CA ASP A 592 -13.68 42.56 -5.72
C ASP A 592 -12.30 42.26 -5.12
N VAL A 593 -11.42 41.59 -5.87
CA VAL A 593 -10.05 41.25 -5.46
C VAL A 593 -9.20 42.51 -5.36
N LEU A 594 -9.33 43.42 -6.34
CA LEU A 594 -8.65 44.72 -6.30
C LEU A 594 -9.11 45.55 -5.09
N VAL A 595 -10.41 45.60 -4.81
CA VAL A 595 -10.96 46.31 -3.63
C VAL A 595 -10.41 45.71 -2.35
N ARG A 596 -10.38 44.38 -2.20
CA ARG A 596 -9.75 43.72 -1.05
C ARG A 596 -8.30 44.17 -0.87
N ALA A 597 -7.52 44.21 -1.95
CA ALA A 597 -6.13 44.69 -1.91
C ALA A 597 -6.01 46.15 -1.43
N THR A 598 -6.96 47.03 -1.78
CA THR A 598 -6.95 48.43 -1.28
C THR A 598 -7.19 48.56 0.22
N LEU A 599 -7.75 47.53 0.85
CA LEU A 599 -8.10 47.50 2.27
C LEU A 599 -7.06 46.81 3.15
N LEU A 600 -5.94 46.35 2.58
CA LEU A 600 -4.85 45.72 3.31
C LEU A 600 -3.72 46.71 3.61
N ASP A 601 -3.31 46.80 4.86
CA ASP A 601 -2.26 47.73 5.30
C ASP A 601 -0.83 47.21 5.04
N GLY A 602 -0.67 45.90 4.79
CA GLY A 602 0.63 45.24 4.63
C GLY A 602 1.32 45.42 3.26
N LEU A 603 0.61 45.93 2.25
CA LEU A 603 1.17 46.06 0.89
C LEU A 603 2.26 47.13 0.81
N PRO A 604 3.38 46.89 0.10
CA PRO A 604 4.35 47.93 -0.23
C PRO A 604 3.68 49.11 -0.94
N ILE A 605 4.11 50.34 -0.62
CA ILE A 605 3.42 51.56 -1.07
C ILE A 605 3.33 51.67 -2.60
N ASN A 606 4.36 51.26 -3.33
CA ASN A 606 4.37 51.32 -4.80
C ASN A 606 3.35 50.35 -5.42
N THR A 607 3.28 49.10 -4.94
CA THR A 607 2.25 48.14 -5.35
C THR A 607 0.86 48.66 -5.01
N TYR A 608 0.70 49.19 -3.80
CA TYR A 608 -0.56 49.75 -3.33
C TYR A 608 -1.06 50.90 -4.23
N VAL A 609 -0.20 51.83 -4.62
CA VAL A 609 -0.56 52.94 -5.52
C VAL A 609 -1.04 52.43 -6.88
N ARG A 610 -0.38 51.42 -7.45
CA ARG A 610 -0.79 50.80 -8.73
C ARG A 610 -2.15 50.11 -8.64
N VAL A 611 -2.40 49.39 -7.54
CA VAL A 611 -3.71 48.79 -7.24
C VAL A 611 -4.78 49.87 -7.18
N ILE A 612 -4.51 50.97 -6.46
CA ILE A 612 -5.45 52.09 -6.32
C ILE A 612 -5.76 52.70 -7.69
N GLN A 613 -4.76 53.02 -8.51
CA GLN A 613 -4.95 53.56 -9.85
C GLN A 613 -5.82 52.65 -10.73
N SER A 614 -5.68 51.32 -10.58
CA SER A 614 -6.46 50.33 -11.34
C SER A 614 -7.89 50.14 -10.81
N ALA A 615 -8.09 50.24 -9.49
CA ALA A 615 -9.35 49.94 -8.80
C ALA A 615 -10.29 51.16 -8.72
N ILE A 616 -9.74 52.35 -8.47
CA ILE A 616 -10.53 53.53 -8.05
C ILE A 616 -11.51 54.03 -9.12
N LEU A 617 -11.22 53.79 -10.40
CA LEU A 617 -12.08 54.13 -11.53
C LEU A 617 -13.22 53.12 -11.76
N LYS A 618 -13.17 51.94 -11.13
CA LYS A 618 -14.10 50.82 -11.37
C LYS A 618 -15.11 50.58 -10.24
N VAL A 619 -14.93 51.25 -9.11
CA VAL A 619 -15.81 51.14 -7.94
C VAL A 619 -16.90 52.21 -7.98
N ASP A 620 -18.01 51.94 -7.27
CA ASP A 620 -19.08 52.91 -7.07
C ASP A 620 -18.60 54.12 -6.24
N ASP A 621 -19.38 55.21 -6.26
CA ASP A 621 -19.00 56.47 -5.61
C ASP A 621 -18.82 56.36 -4.08
N THR A 622 -19.50 55.42 -3.42
CA THR A 622 -19.41 55.24 -1.97
C THR A 622 -18.10 54.55 -1.61
N GLN A 623 -17.79 53.45 -2.29
CA GLN A 623 -16.52 52.73 -2.13
C GLN A 623 -15.34 53.58 -2.61
N ARG A 624 -15.50 54.35 -3.69
CA ARG A 624 -14.47 55.26 -4.21
C ARG A 624 -14.01 56.25 -3.14
N PHE A 625 -14.93 56.76 -2.33
CA PHE A 625 -14.61 57.67 -1.23
C PHE A 625 -13.78 56.99 -0.14
N GLU A 626 -14.22 55.83 0.36
CA GLU A 626 -13.53 55.11 1.44
C GLU A 626 -12.11 54.69 1.02
N ILE A 627 -11.98 54.16 -0.20
CA ILE A 627 -10.69 53.78 -0.79
C ILE A 627 -9.80 55.01 -0.94
N ALA A 628 -10.33 56.13 -1.46
CA ALA A 628 -9.55 57.37 -1.62
C ALA A 628 -9.06 57.93 -0.29
N HIS A 629 -9.91 57.90 0.76
CA HIS A 629 -9.55 58.40 2.08
C HIS A 629 -8.41 57.58 2.70
N ARG A 630 -8.53 56.25 2.66
CA ARG A 630 -7.49 55.34 3.16
C ARG A 630 -6.20 55.48 2.35
N ALA A 631 -6.32 55.53 1.02
CA ALA A 631 -5.17 55.64 0.15
C ALA A 631 -4.43 56.96 0.34
N LEU A 632 -5.15 58.07 0.45
CA LEU A 632 -4.57 59.35 0.78
C LEU A 632 -3.81 59.28 2.10
N GLY A 633 -4.38 58.64 3.12
CA GLY A 633 -3.70 58.48 4.42
C GLY A 633 -2.40 57.68 4.35
N ARG A 634 -2.27 56.71 3.45
CA ARG A 634 -1.01 55.95 3.23
C ARG A 634 -0.02 56.73 2.38
N CYS A 635 -0.48 57.35 1.30
CA CYS A 635 0.33 58.16 0.39
C CYS A 635 0.88 59.41 1.09
N LEU A 636 0.12 60.05 1.98
CA LEU A 636 0.60 61.19 2.79
C LEU A 636 1.76 60.82 3.73
N ARG A 637 1.87 59.54 4.12
CA ARG A 637 2.86 59.07 5.09
C ARG A 637 4.15 58.52 4.47
N ASN A 638 4.11 58.09 3.21
CA ASN A 638 5.18 57.37 2.56
C ASN A 638 5.52 58.02 1.20
N PRO A 639 6.81 58.04 0.80
CA PRO A 639 7.19 58.34 -0.57
C PRO A 639 6.82 57.15 -1.48
N PHE A 640 6.55 57.42 -2.75
CA PHE A 640 6.25 56.40 -3.75
C PHE A 640 6.70 56.81 -5.16
N ASP A 641 6.87 55.82 -6.03
CA ASP A 641 7.39 56.00 -7.38
C ASP A 641 6.34 56.65 -8.31
N GLY A 642 6.82 57.38 -9.32
CA GLY A 642 5.99 58.03 -10.33
C GLY A 642 5.63 59.47 -9.99
N ASP A 643 4.52 59.96 -10.54
CA ASP A 643 4.06 61.33 -10.30
C ASP A 643 3.23 61.40 -9.01
N GLU A 644 3.91 61.59 -7.88
CA GLU A 644 3.25 61.69 -6.57
C GLU A 644 2.22 62.82 -6.51
N ALA A 645 2.51 63.94 -7.18
CA ALA A 645 1.65 65.11 -7.18
C ALA A 645 0.32 64.83 -7.91
N ALA A 646 0.37 64.17 -9.07
CA ALA A 646 -0.82 63.77 -9.82
C ALA A 646 -1.69 62.76 -9.04
N VAL A 647 -1.07 61.78 -8.38
CA VAL A 647 -1.80 60.78 -7.57
C VAL A 647 -2.48 61.44 -6.37
N LEU A 648 -1.75 62.26 -5.61
CA LEU A 648 -2.31 62.98 -4.47
C LEU A 648 -3.42 63.95 -4.90
N SER A 649 -3.24 64.67 -6.01
CA SER A 649 -4.25 65.59 -6.55
C SER A 649 -5.53 64.84 -6.94
N THR A 650 -5.40 63.65 -7.53
CA THR A 650 -6.55 62.80 -7.89
C THR A 650 -7.29 62.32 -6.64
N LEU A 651 -6.58 61.82 -5.63
CA LEU A 651 -7.18 61.37 -4.36
C LEU A 651 -7.86 62.52 -3.61
N LEU A 652 -7.21 63.68 -3.54
CA LEU A 652 -7.78 64.90 -2.97
C LEU A 652 -9.03 65.33 -3.75
N GLY A 653 -8.99 65.28 -5.08
CA GLY A 653 -10.13 65.59 -5.95
C GLY A 653 -11.35 64.70 -5.71
N ILE A 654 -11.13 63.39 -5.51
CA ILE A 654 -12.19 62.42 -5.21
C ILE A 654 -12.84 62.72 -3.85
N LEU A 655 -12.04 63.04 -2.83
CA LEU A 655 -12.56 63.41 -1.52
C LEU A 655 -13.28 64.77 -1.57
N GLY A 656 -12.78 65.71 -2.37
CA GLY A 656 -13.40 67.01 -2.60
C GLY A 656 -13.80 67.71 -1.31
N ALA A 657 -15.05 68.16 -1.24
CA ALA A 657 -15.59 68.85 -0.06
C ALA A 657 -15.75 67.95 1.19
N ARG A 658 -15.70 66.62 1.03
CA ARG A 658 -15.79 65.66 2.14
C ARG A 658 -14.44 65.43 2.84
N LEU A 659 -13.35 65.99 2.32
CA LEU A 659 -12.03 65.94 2.95
C LEU A 659 -12.05 66.64 4.31
N ASP A 660 -11.56 65.97 5.36
CA ASP A 660 -11.18 66.62 6.61
C ASP A 660 -9.77 67.20 6.48
N GLY A 661 -9.69 68.52 6.30
CA GLY A 661 -8.42 69.24 6.20
C GLY A 661 -7.57 69.15 7.47
N THR A 662 -8.19 69.01 8.65
CA THR A 662 -7.50 68.85 9.94
C THR A 662 -6.82 67.50 10.02
N TRP A 663 -7.49 66.44 9.55
CA TRP A 663 -6.94 65.10 9.45
C TRP A 663 -5.79 65.06 8.43
N ALA A 664 -5.97 65.64 7.24
CA ALA A 664 -4.93 65.65 6.20
C ALA A 664 -3.66 66.38 6.67
N ALA A 665 -3.82 67.54 7.33
CA ALA A 665 -2.71 68.28 7.92
C ALA A 665 -1.96 67.47 8.97
N ARG A 666 -2.70 66.77 9.84
CA ARG A 666 -2.13 65.91 10.87
C ARG A 666 -1.34 64.74 10.27
N VAL A 667 -1.98 63.95 9.41
CA VAL A 667 -1.37 62.75 8.82
C VAL A 667 -0.18 63.08 7.92
N GLY A 668 -0.25 64.18 7.17
CA GLY A 668 0.76 64.53 6.19
C GLY A 668 1.94 65.36 6.70
N LEU A 669 1.80 66.10 7.80
CA LEU A 669 2.80 67.11 8.22
C LEU A 669 3.40 66.87 9.61
N GLU A 670 2.91 65.87 10.35
CA GLU A 670 3.39 65.50 11.69
C GLU A 670 4.92 65.35 11.78
N ARG A 671 5.48 65.65 12.95
CA ARG A 671 6.94 65.64 13.19
C ARG A 671 7.64 64.34 12.79
N ASP A 672 6.98 63.20 12.96
CA ASP A 672 7.55 61.89 12.64
C ASP A 672 7.62 61.62 11.13
N ARG A 673 7.14 62.55 10.29
CA ARG A 673 7.22 62.48 8.82
C ARG A 673 8.51 63.12 8.33
N ASP A 674 9.14 62.41 7.39
CA ASP A 674 10.30 62.90 6.64
C ASP A 674 10.01 64.27 6.02
N ALA A 675 10.99 65.18 6.09
CA ALA A 675 10.84 66.56 5.66
C ALA A 675 10.55 66.69 4.16
N ALA A 676 11.06 65.79 3.32
CA ALA A 676 10.77 65.79 1.89
C ALA A 676 9.33 65.37 1.61
N VAL A 677 8.82 64.36 2.31
CA VAL A 677 7.41 63.90 2.22
C VAL A 677 6.45 64.99 2.71
N ALA A 678 6.76 65.64 3.83
CA ALA A 678 5.98 66.76 4.36
C ALA A 678 6.01 67.97 3.41
N SER A 679 7.17 68.26 2.80
CA SER A 679 7.31 69.32 1.80
C SER A 679 6.45 69.06 0.56
N ARG A 680 6.50 67.83 0.03
CA ARG A 680 5.64 67.36 -1.06
C ARG A 680 4.16 67.50 -0.69
N ASN A 681 3.77 67.12 0.53
CA ASN A 681 2.38 67.22 0.99
C ASN A 681 1.84 68.64 0.96
N LEU A 682 2.63 69.62 1.45
CA LEU A 682 2.23 71.03 1.39
C LEU A 682 2.05 71.53 -0.04
N ILE A 683 2.93 71.10 -0.96
CA ILE A 683 2.80 71.43 -2.38
C ILE A 683 1.53 70.78 -2.95
N ALA A 684 1.28 69.50 -2.68
CA ALA A 684 0.07 68.79 -3.11
C ALA A 684 -1.22 69.44 -2.57
N PHE A 685 -1.20 69.91 -1.31
CA PHE A 685 -2.28 70.67 -0.70
C PHE A 685 -2.50 72.02 -1.42
N GLU A 686 -1.42 72.65 -1.89
CA GLU A 686 -1.49 73.91 -2.61
C GLU A 686 -1.98 73.77 -4.08
N ILE A 687 -1.74 72.64 -4.73
CA ILE A 687 -2.27 72.39 -6.08
C ILE A 687 -3.57 71.56 -6.07
N ALA A 688 -4.15 71.30 -4.89
CA ALA A 688 -5.35 70.49 -4.74
C ALA A 688 -6.55 71.07 -5.51
N PRO A 689 -7.45 70.23 -6.06
CA PRO A 689 -8.68 70.69 -6.70
C PRO A 689 -9.54 71.55 -5.78
N SER A 690 -10.28 72.52 -6.33
CA SER A 690 -10.92 73.62 -5.61
C SER A 690 -11.77 73.20 -4.39
N ALA A 691 -12.54 72.11 -4.52
CA ALA A 691 -13.38 71.60 -3.43
C ALA A 691 -12.53 71.10 -2.23
N ALA A 692 -11.47 70.32 -2.49
CA ALA A 692 -10.58 69.82 -1.45
C ALA A 692 -9.67 70.92 -0.88
N ARG A 693 -9.20 71.83 -1.75
CA ARG A 693 -8.44 73.01 -1.34
C ARG A 693 -9.21 73.85 -0.32
N THR A 694 -10.52 74.02 -0.51
CA THR A 694 -11.36 74.78 0.44
C THR A 694 -11.32 74.17 1.85
N SER A 695 -11.41 72.84 1.96
CA SER A 695 -11.29 72.14 3.25
C SER A 695 -9.90 72.28 3.88
N ILE A 696 -8.83 72.23 3.07
CA ILE A 696 -7.45 72.41 3.53
C ILE A 696 -7.24 73.84 4.04
N VAL A 697 -7.70 74.85 3.27
CA VAL A 697 -7.63 76.27 3.64
C VAL A 697 -8.44 76.55 4.92
N GLY A 698 -9.54 75.83 5.14
CA GLY A 698 -10.30 75.88 6.39
C GLY A 698 -9.54 75.36 7.62
N ALA A 699 -8.49 74.56 7.43
CA ALA A 699 -7.71 73.92 8.48
C ALA A 699 -6.27 74.48 8.62
N VAL A 700 -6.04 75.71 8.15
CA VAL A 700 -4.71 76.34 8.21
C VAL A 700 -4.18 76.53 9.64
N ASP A 701 -5.06 76.66 10.63
CA ASP A 701 -4.68 76.66 12.05
C ASP A 701 -4.09 75.32 12.47
N LYS A 702 -4.66 74.20 12.00
CA LYS A 702 -4.10 72.88 12.26
C LYS A 702 -2.77 72.67 11.53
N ILE A 703 -2.67 73.10 10.27
CA ILE A 703 -1.39 73.09 9.53
C ILE A 703 -0.33 73.83 10.35
N ALA A 704 -0.66 75.03 10.82
CA ALA A 704 0.26 75.84 11.60
C ALA A 704 0.67 75.19 12.93
N HIS A 705 -0.28 74.63 13.68
CA HIS A 705 0.01 73.88 14.90
C HIS A 705 0.94 72.70 14.64
N VAL A 706 0.67 71.89 13.61
CA VAL A 706 1.51 70.71 13.30
C VAL A 706 2.90 71.13 12.85
N LEU A 707 3.03 72.21 12.08
CA LEU A 707 4.33 72.77 11.70
C LEU A 707 5.11 73.33 12.90
N GLN A 708 4.42 73.88 13.91
CA GLN A 708 5.04 74.33 15.15
C GLN A 708 5.62 73.14 15.94
N ASP A 709 4.89 72.02 16.02
CA ASP A 709 5.31 70.80 16.72
C ASP A 709 6.57 70.16 16.12
N ARG A 710 6.89 70.44 14.83
CA ARG A 710 8.13 69.95 14.19
C ARG A 710 9.40 70.53 14.80
N GLN A 711 9.32 71.62 15.58
CA GLN A 711 10.41 72.31 16.31
C GLN A 711 11.59 72.83 15.46
N ALA A 712 11.85 72.29 14.27
CA ALA A 712 12.83 72.75 13.31
C ALA A 712 12.13 73.15 11.99
N PRO A 713 12.47 74.29 11.38
CA PRO A 713 11.99 74.65 10.05
C PRO A 713 12.82 73.90 9.00
N ASP A 714 12.44 72.65 8.74
CA ASP A 714 13.16 71.66 7.95
C ASP A 714 12.62 71.47 6.52
N LEU A 715 11.60 72.24 6.14
CA LEU A 715 10.89 72.10 4.87
C LEU A 715 11.56 72.90 3.74
N THR A 716 11.26 72.51 2.50
CA THR A 716 11.77 73.22 1.32
C THR A 716 11.14 74.61 1.16
N GLU A 717 11.84 75.52 0.47
CA GLU A 717 11.32 76.86 0.15
C GLU A 717 9.97 76.79 -0.59
N ALA A 718 9.84 75.88 -1.57
CA ALA A 718 8.59 75.67 -2.30
C ALA A 718 7.43 75.25 -1.39
N ALA A 719 7.70 74.46 -0.34
CA ALA A 719 6.69 74.04 0.62
C ALA A 719 6.27 75.19 1.55
N TYR A 720 7.21 76.04 1.98
CA TYR A 720 6.88 77.25 2.75
C TYR A 720 6.09 78.25 1.91
N ASP A 721 6.46 78.44 0.64
CA ASP A 721 5.72 79.28 -0.30
C ASP A 721 4.31 78.74 -0.57
N ALA A 722 4.17 77.42 -0.73
CA ALA A 722 2.89 76.74 -0.87
C ALA A 722 2.01 76.94 0.38
N CYS A 723 2.59 76.78 1.58
CA CYS A 723 1.92 77.07 2.84
C CYS A 723 1.49 78.54 2.93
N ALA A 724 2.36 79.49 2.55
CA ALA A 724 2.04 80.91 2.52
C ALA A 724 0.86 81.21 1.59
N ARG A 725 0.77 80.55 0.43
CA ARG A 725 -0.37 80.67 -0.50
C ARG A 725 -1.67 80.13 0.09
N LEU A 726 -1.64 79.01 0.79
CA LEU A 726 -2.80 78.51 1.54
C LEU A 726 -3.25 79.52 2.62
N MET A 727 -2.30 80.15 3.32
CA MET A 727 -2.56 81.18 4.33
C MET A 727 -3.14 82.47 3.71
N PHE A 728 -2.67 82.87 2.53
CA PHE A 728 -3.25 84.00 1.79
C PHE A 728 -4.71 83.72 1.40
N ASP A 729 -5.01 82.51 0.94
CA ASP A 729 -6.38 82.13 0.58
C ASP A 729 -7.31 82.11 1.81
N ALA A 730 -6.80 81.66 2.96
CA ALA A 730 -7.55 81.66 4.22
C ALA A 730 -7.97 83.06 4.69
N GLU A 731 -7.32 84.12 4.21
CA GLU A 731 -7.69 85.50 4.56
C GLU A 731 -9.11 85.84 4.12
N LYS A 732 -9.58 85.28 3.01
CA LYS A 732 -10.91 85.52 2.44
C LYS A 732 -11.96 84.56 2.97
N THR A 733 -11.57 83.33 3.30
CA THR A 733 -12.50 82.21 3.54
C THR A 733 -12.50 81.70 4.99
N SER A 734 -11.43 81.93 5.76
CA SER A 734 -11.24 81.32 7.10
C SER A 734 -10.37 82.20 8.02
N ARG A 735 -10.77 83.47 8.19
CA ARG A 735 -9.99 84.47 8.94
C ARG A 735 -9.65 84.05 10.37
N ASN A 736 -10.57 83.40 11.09
CA ASN A 736 -10.31 82.94 12.47
C ASN A 736 -9.23 81.86 12.53
N ALA A 737 -9.26 80.89 11.61
CA ALA A 737 -8.22 79.87 11.50
C ALA A 737 -6.87 80.51 11.15
N LEU A 738 -6.85 81.50 10.26
CA LEU A 738 -5.63 82.24 9.91
C LEU A 738 -5.05 83.02 11.11
N VAL A 739 -5.88 83.63 11.96
CA VAL A 739 -5.44 84.33 13.18
C VAL A 739 -4.81 83.34 14.17
N ASN A 740 -5.44 82.18 14.38
CA ASN A 740 -4.90 81.11 15.21
C ASN A 740 -3.56 80.61 14.64
N ALA A 741 -3.50 80.33 13.33
CA ALA A 741 -2.29 79.90 12.63
C ALA A 741 -1.13 80.87 12.83
N ALA A 742 -1.40 82.16 12.71
CA ALA A 742 -0.41 83.19 12.91
C ALA A 742 0.07 83.27 14.37
N GLY A 743 -0.83 83.08 15.34
CA GLY A 743 -0.49 82.99 16.76
C GLY A 743 0.46 81.82 17.08
N TRP A 744 0.25 80.66 16.47
CA TRP A 744 1.10 79.48 16.69
C TRP A 744 2.50 79.62 16.07
N LEU A 745 2.60 80.10 14.83
CA LEU A 745 3.85 80.04 14.07
C LEU A 745 4.71 81.29 14.09
N ILE A 746 4.14 82.49 14.25
CA ILE A 746 4.89 83.72 13.92
C ILE A 746 6.19 83.86 14.71
N GLN A 747 6.19 83.46 15.98
CA GLN A 747 7.38 83.50 16.82
C GLN A 747 8.46 82.54 16.33
N SER A 748 8.13 81.26 16.11
CA SER A 748 9.11 80.27 15.66
C SER A 748 9.71 80.66 14.31
N LEU A 749 8.88 81.20 13.40
CA LEU A 749 9.33 81.69 12.10
C LEU A 749 10.28 82.89 12.22
N LEU A 750 10.00 83.85 13.09
CA LEU A 750 10.89 85.01 13.31
C LEU A 750 12.27 84.62 13.87
N HIS A 751 12.37 83.49 14.57
CA HIS A 751 13.63 82.93 15.06
C HIS A 751 14.36 82.08 14.00
N ALA A 752 13.67 81.61 12.96
CA ALA A 752 14.17 80.75 11.89
C ALA A 752 14.98 81.51 10.81
N ARG A 753 15.94 82.35 11.23
CA ARG A 753 16.63 83.34 10.37
C ARG A 753 17.48 82.77 9.23
N ARG A 754 17.81 81.48 9.27
CA ARG A 754 18.60 80.80 8.22
C ARG A 754 17.75 79.98 7.26
N GLN A 755 16.43 79.91 7.49
CA GLN A 755 15.50 79.07 6.72
C GLN A 755 14.65 79.92 5.77
N PRO A 756 14.18 79.37 4.64
CA PRO A 756 13.44 80.13 3.62
C PRO A 756 11.95 80.32 3.99
N VAL A 757 11.70 80.98 5.13
CA VAL A 757 10.35 81.15 5.71
C VAL A 757 9.72 82.52 5.46
N SER A 758 10.40 83.39 4.71
CA SER A 758 10.04 84.81 4.59
C SER A 758 8.67 85.06 3.97
N MET A 759 8.25 84.25 3.00
CA MET A 759 6.91 84.34 2.40
C MET A 759 5.81 83.91 3.37
N LEU A 760 6.07 82.91 4.22
CA LEU A 760 5.12 82.49 5.27
C LEU A 760 5.01 83.54 6.38
N ILE A 761 6.11 84.19 6.75
CA ILE A 761 6.07 85.37 7.63
C ILE A 761 5.26 86.48 6.95
N ALA A 762 5.42 86.66 5.64
CA ALA A 762 4.64 87.61 4.86
C ALA A 762 3.14 87.31 4.85
N ALA A 763 2.75 86.04 4.95
CA ALA A 763 1.37 85.62 5.09
C ALA A 763 0.79 85.92 6.49
N LEU A 764 1.56 85.64 7.55
CA LEU A 764 1.07 85.59 8.94
C LEU A 764 1.28 86.88 9.75
N PHE A 765 2.43 87.57 9.60
CA PHE A 765 2.74 88.76 10.40
C PHE A 765 1.68 89.86 10.28
N PRO A 766 1.20 90.23 9.08
CA PRO A 766 0.19 91.28 8.94
C PRO A 766 -1.11 90.98 9.68
N VAL A 767 -1.48 89.70 9.77
CA VAL A 767 -2.69 89.25 10.47
C VAL A 767 -2.56 89.52 11.97
N VAL A 768 -1.46 89.10 12.59
CA VAL A 768 -1.18 89.37 14.02
C VAL A 768 -1.03 90.87 14.25
N TYR A 769 -0.35 91.58 13.37
CA TYR A 769 -0.15 93.02 13.48
C TYR A 769 -1.46 93.81 13.47
N GLN A 770 -2.41 93.43 12.62
CA GLN A 770 -3.74 94.04 12.57
C GLN A 770 -4.58 93.72 13.82
N GLU A 771 -4.48 92.50 14.38
CA GLU A 771 -5.14 92.17 15.63
C GLU A 771 -4.54 92.93 16.83
N LEU A 772 -3.21 93.08 16.88
CA LEU A 772 -2.52 93.88 17.90
C LEU A 772 -2.88 95.37 17.84
N ALA A 773 -3.30 95.87 16.67
CA ALA A 773 -3.70 97.26 16.47
C ALA A 773 -5.13 97.56 16.95
N LYS A 774 -5.96 96.55 17.23
CA LYS A 774 -7.31 96.73 17.79
C LYS A 774 -7.19 96.97 19.31
N ALA A 775 -7.75 98.07 19.79
CA ALA A 775 -7.35 98.69 21.05
C ALA A 775 -7.91 98.04 22.35
N ASP A 776 -8.93 97.20 22.30
CA ASP A 776 -9.72 96.90 23.52
C ASP A 776 -9.61 95.46 24.08
N ASP A 777 -9.35 94.42 23.29
CA ASP A 777 -9.02 93.08 23.83
C ASP A 777 -8.32 92.19 22.77
N VAL A 778 -7.29 91.47 23.18
CA VAL A 778 -6.51 90.55 22.32
C VAL A 778 -6.78 89.12 22.81
N PRO A 779 -7.09 88.15 21.92
CA PRO A 779 -7.33 86.77 22.31
C PRO A 779 -6.23 86.19 23.23
N ASP A 780 -6.61 85.45 24.27
CA ASP A 780 -5.70 84.99 25.33
C ASP A 780 -4.46 84.23 24.83
N PHE A 781 -4.58 83.45 23.74
CA PHE A 781 -3.45 82.72 23.15
C PHE A 781 -2.41 83.64 22.50
N LEU A 782 -2.79 84.84 22.05
CA LEU A 782 -1.86 85.86 21.54
C LEU A 782 -1.14 86.63 22.66
N LYS A 783 -1.59 86.53 23.92
CA LYS A 783 -0.92 87.10 25.09
C LYS A 783 0.39 86.37 25.44
N PHE A 784 0.60 85.16 24.92
CA PHE A 784 1.84 84.37 25.08
C PHE A 784 2.91 84.66 24.02
N VAL A 785 2.59 85.48 23.00
CA VAL A 785 3.58 85.99 22.07
C VAL A 785 4.34 87.12 22.80
N PRO A 786 5.70 87.14 22.83
CA PRO A 786 6.50 88.00 23.72
C PRO A 786 6.55 89.48 23.30
N PHE A 787 5.47 90.01 22.71
CA PHE A 787 5.31 91.41 22.31
C PHE A 787 4.38 92.19 23.24
N PHE A 788 4.11 91.68 24.45
CA PHE A 788 3.21 92.32 25.41
C PHE A 788 3.92 93.47 26.16
N ASP A 789 4.11 94.58 25.45
CA ASP A 789 4.48 95.90 26.00
C ASP A 789 3.32 96.90 25.73
N TRP A 790 3.28 98.05 26.40
CA TRP A 790 2.17 99.00 26.30
C TRP A 790 1.97 99.58 24.87
N ASP A 791 3.02 99.55 24.02
CA ASP A 791 2.96 99.87 22.59
C ASP A 791 3.26 98.61 21.73
N ARG A 792 2.27 97.71 21.72
CA ARG A 792 2.32 96.37 21.09
C ARG A 792 2.79 96.40 19.63
N CYS A 793 2.30 97.36 18.85
CA CYS A 793 2.64 97.48 17.43
C CYS A 793 4.10 97.96 17.21
N LYS A 794 4.63 98.85 18.07
CA LYS A 794 6.03 99.30 17.98
C LYS A 794 7.00 98.17 18.27
N THR A 795 6.73 97.37 19.30
CA THR A 795 7.54 96.19 19.64
C THR A 795 7.50 95.14 18.52
N ALA A 796 6.32 94.83 17.97
CA ALA A 796 6.19 93.90 16.85
C ALA A 796 6.99 94.35 15.60
N ARG A 797 6.94 95.65 15.24
CA ARG A 797 7.76 96.19 14.13
C ARG A 797 9.26 96.07 14.39
N ARG A 798 9.71 96.32 15.62
CA ARG A 798 11.13 96.20 15.99
C ARG A 798 11.63 94.77 15.81
N GLU A 799 10.89 93.80 16.34
CA GLU A 799 11.29 92.39 16.29
C GLU A 799 11.25 91.83 14.86
N LEU A 800 10.25 92.23 14.06
CA LEU A 800 10.20 91.92 12.63
C LEU A 800 11.44 92.44 11.88
N VAL A 801 11.74 93.73 12.00
CA VAL A 801 12.87 94.36 11.29
C VAL A 801 14.19 93.76 11.74
N ASN A 802 14.38 93.56 13.05
CA ASN A 802 15.57 92.90 13.59
C ASN A 802 15.74 91.48 13.02
N ALA A 803 14.66 90.70 12.93
CA ALA A 803 14.70 89.35 12.36
C ALA A 803 15.06 89.36 10.87
N PHE A 804 14.45 90.23 10.07
CA PHE A 804 14.71 90.35 8.63
C PHE A 804 16.12 90.84 8.30
N MET A 805 16.63 91.81 9.06
CA MET A 805 17.98 92.36 8.83
C MET A 805 19.09 91.40 9.22
N SER A 806 18.78 90.40 10.06
CA SER A 806 19.75 89.38 10.53
C SER A 806 19.49 87.99 9.95
N SER A 807 18.70 87.89 8.87
CA SER A 807 18.36 86.64 8.19
C SER A 807 18.87 86.58 6.75
N SER A 808 18.81 85.38 6.16
CA SER A 808 19.03 85.14 4.72
C SER A 808 17.76 85.30 3.88
N TRP A 809 16.72 85.94 4.44
CA TRP A 809 15.43 86.09 3.80
C TRP A 809 15.45 87.06 2.63
N LYS A 810 14.46 86.90 1.74
CA LYS A 810 14.25 87.78 0.59
C LYS A 810 13.79 89.14 1.08
N ALA A 811 14.52 90.18 0.70
CA ALA A 811 14.28 91.54 1.19
C ALA A 811 12.92 92.07 0.73
N GLY A 812 12.47 91.65 -0.45
CA GLY A 812 11.14 91.96 -1.00
C GLY A 812 9.98 91.52 -0.13
N ASP A 813 10.13 90.41 0.60
CA ASP A 813 9.08 89.90 1.48
C ASP A 813 8.85 90.84 2.68
N LEU A 814 9.86 91.62 3.12
CA LEU A 814 9.66 92.66 4.14
C LEU A 814 8.81 93.81 3.60
N ALA A 815 9.01 94.20 2.34
CA ALA A 815 8.16 95.19 1.69
C ALA A 815 6.72 94.68 1.52
N LEU A 816 6.55 93.41 1.16
CA LEU A 816 5.24 92.75 1.11
C LEU A 816 4.55 92.77 2.48
N ILE A 817 5.26 92.46 3.57
CA ILE A 817 4.74 92.57 4.92
C ILE A 817 4.29 93.99 5.23
N ALA A 818 5.10 94.98 4.86
CA ALA A 818 4.82 96.38 5.15
C ALA A 818 3.56 96.88 4.42
N CYS A 819 3.39 96.49 3.16
CA CYS A 819 2.18 96.74 2.36
C CYS A 819 0.96 96.06 2.98
N ARG A 820 1.04 94.74 3.24
CA ARG A 820 -0.08 93.97 3.82
C ARG A 820 -0.45 94.43 5.23
N SER A 821 0.51 94.94 6.00
CA SER A 821 0.29 95.52 7.33
C SER A 821 -0.30 96.94 7.29
N ARG A 822 -0.40 97.55 6.09
CA ARG A 822 -0.80 98.95 5.86
C ARG A 822 0.05 99.96 6.66
N ASP A 823 1.33 99.65 6.88
CA ASP A 823 2.25 100.49 7.67
C ASP A 823 3.66 100.55 7.06
N ILE A 824 3.71 100.84 5.76
CA ILE A 824 4.93 100.92 4.95
C ILE A 824 5.93 101.92 5.56
N ALA A 825 5.46 103.12 5.91
CA ALA A 825 6.32 104.19 6.42
C ALA A 825 6.99 103.82 7.74
N LYS A 826 6.28 103.29 8.75
CA LYS A 826 6.90 103.03 10.06
C LYS A 826 7.82 101.81 10.04
N ILE A 827 7.51 100.79 9.24
CA ILE A 827 8.38 99.61 9.11
C ILE A 827 9.67 99.99 8.38
N LEU A 828 9.59 100.67 7.24
CA LEU A 828 10.79 101.08 6.47
C LEU A 828 11.63 102.14 7.20
N LYS A 829 11.01 103.08 7.93
CA LYS A 829 11.75 104.01 8.81
C LYS A 829 12.55 103.27 9.89
N ARG A 830 12.01 102.17 10.41
CA ARG A 830 12.72 101.35 11.40
C ARG A 830 13.90 100.59 10.79
N VAL A 831 13.77 100.12 9.54
CA VAL A 831 14.91 99.55 8.78
C VAL A 831 16.00 100.61 8.63
N ALA A 832 15.65 101.82 8.19
CA ALA A 832 16.59 102.93 8.00
C ALA A 832 17.34 103.32 9.28
N ALA A 833 16.65 103.27 10.43
CA ALA A 833 17.22 103.58 11.74
C ALA A 833 18.08 102.44 12.34
N SER A 834 18.16 101.28 11.69
CA SER A 834 18.94 100.13 12.18
C SER A 834 20.33 100.10 11.55
N TYR A 835 21.30 99.49 12.23
CA TYR A 835 22.66 99.32 11.71
C TYR A 835 22.64 98.53 10.38
N GLY A 836 23.24 99.10 9.31
CA GLY A 836 23.17 98.54 7.95
C GLY A 836 21.86 98.80 7.18
N GLY A 837 20.99 99.67 7.70
CA GLY A 837 19.65 99.93 7.15
C GLY A 837 19.62 100.39 5.69
N GLU A 838 20.52 101.28 5.28
CA GLU A 838 20.55 101.83 3.91
C GLU A 838 20.89 100.77 2.85
N GLU A 839 21.83 99.88 3.15
CA GLU A 839 22.16 98.75 2.28
C GLU A 839 20.98 97.79 2.18
N TYR A 840 20.27 97.56 3.29
CA TYR A 840 19.08 96.72 3.32
C TYR A 840 17.90 97.35 2.53
N LEU A 841 17.69 98.68 2.61
CA LEU A 841 16.69 99.37 1.79
C LEU A 841 16.98 99.24 0.29
N THR A 842 18.26 99.27 -0.09
CA THR A 842 18.68 99.03 -1.49
C THR A 842 18.35 97.60 -1.94
N ARG A 843 18.59 96.61 -1.07
CA ARG A 843 18.19 95.21 -1.32
C ARG A 843 16.68 95.08 -1.49
N ILE A 844 15.89 95.78 -0.68
CA ILE A 844 14.43 95.84 -0.82
C ILE A 844 14.06 96.39 -2.20
N GLU A 845 14.61 97.54 -2.61
CA GLU A 845 14.30 98.16 -3.91
C GLU A 845 14.62 97.25 -5.11
N SER A 846 15.67 96.42 -5.00
CA SER A 846 16.06 95.45 -6.03
C SER A 846 15.20 94.18 -6.08
N ASP A 847 14.33 93.95 -5.10
CA ASP A 847 13.53 92.73 -4.93
C ASP A 847 12.02 93.04 -4.79
N LEU A 848 11.48 93.93 -5.65
CA LEU A 848 10.06 94.34 -5.59
C LEU A 848 9.18 93.74 -6.69
N ASP A 849 9.71 92.84 -7.51
CA ASP A 849 9.02 92.34 -8.70
C ASP A 849 7.76 91.53 -8.38
N ARG A 850 7.65 91.01 -7.15
CA ARG A 850 6.49 90.23 -6.67
C ARG A 850 5.35 91.08 -6.11
N LEU A 851 5.59 92.38 -5.88
CA LEU A 851 4.53 93.31 -5.49
C LEU A 851 3.73 93.74 -6.71
N ASN A 852 2.43 93.99 -6.50
CA ASN A 852 1.62 94.66 -7.50
C ASN A 852 2.17 96.08 -7.79
N GLU A 853 1.78 96.66 -8.93
CA GLU A 853 2.33 97.94 -9.39
C GLU A 853 2.09 99.10 -8.40
N ASP A 854 0.97 99.08 -7.67
CA ASP A 854 0.61 100.12 -6.71
C ASP A 854 1.49 100.07 -5.46
N ASP A 855 1.62 98.89 -4.86
CA ASP A 855 2.48 98.63 -3.70
C ASP A 855 3.95 98.90 -4.04
N ARG A 856 4.42 98.49 -5.23
CA ARG A 856 5.78 98.76 -5.70
C ARG A 856 6.07 100.26 -5.78
N ARG A 857 5.13 101.03 -6.33
CA ARG A 857 5.26 102.50 -6.40
C ARG A 857 5.27 103.13 -5.01
N GLN A 858 4.40 102.67 -4.12
CA GLN A 858 4.29 103.19 -2.76
C GLN A 858 5.56 102.92 -1.94
N VAL A 859 6.11 101.70 -2.00
CA VAL A 859 7.36 101.33 -1.33
C VAL A 859 8.54 102.18 -1.84
N LYS A 860 8.73 102.29 -3.16
CA LYS A 860 9.81 103.12 -3.75
C LYS A 860 9.68 104.59 -3.34
N ARG A 861 8.47 105.13 -3.35
CA ARG A 861 8.21 106.51 -2.90
C ARG A 861 8.61 106.70 -1.44
N THR A 862 8.20 105.80 -0.55
CA THR A 862 8.53 105.88 0.88
C THR A 862 10.03 105.75 1.13
N ILE A 863 10.75 104.89 0.40
CA ILE A 863 12.22 104.79 0.53
C ILE A 863 12.91 106.10 0.12
N ASN A 864 12.47 106.72 -0.98
CA ASN A 864 12.96 108.04 -1.40
C ASN A 864 12.66 109.14 -0.38
N GLU A 865 11.47 109.13 0.22
CA GLU A 865 11.08 110.07 1.28
C GLU A 865 11.98 109.90 2.53
N ILE A 866 12.30 108.66 2.92
CA ILE A 866 13.20 108.39 4.05
C ILE A 866 14.64 108.86 3.75
N ARG A 867 15.15 108.64 2.54
CA ARG A 867 16.50 109.07 2.14
C ARG A 867 16.67 110.59 2.07
N SER A 868 15.59 111.31 1.79
CA SER A 868 15.60 112.77 1.71
C SER A 868 15.48 113.47 3.08
N ASP A 869 15.01 112.77 4.12
CA ASP A 869 14.90 113.28 5.49
C ASP A 869 16.19 113.04 6.31
N ARG A 870 17.05 114.06 6.42
CA ARG A 870 18.35 114.00 7.11
C ARG A 870 18.27 113.85 8.64
N SER A 871 17.07 113.87 9.24
CA SER A 871 16.89 113.85 10.70
C SER A 871 17.09 112.48 11.37
N TYR A 872 17.17 111.38 10.61
CA TYR A 872 17.24 110.01 11.16
C TYR A 872 18.66 109.41 11.30
N LYS A 873 19.73 110.19 11.05
CA LYS A 873 21.12 109.67 11.06
C LYS A 873 21.79 109.57 12.43
N PHE A 874 21.18 110.07 13.51
CA PHE A 874 21.78 110.05 14.85
C PHE A 874 20.71 109.93 15.95
N ASP A 875 20.28 108.72 16.25
CA ASP A 875 19.72 108.33 17.56
C ASP A 875 19.98 106.83 17.73
N TRP A 876 20.98 106.50 18.56
CA TRP A 876 21.44 105.13 18.82
C TRP A 876 20.56 104.41 19.84
#